data_AF-A0A813APT3-F1
#
_entry.id   AF-A0A813APT3-F1
#
_cell.length_a   1.000
_cell.length_b   1.000
_cell.length_c   1.000
_cell.angle_alpha   90.00
_cell.angle_beta   90.00
_cell.angle_gamma   90.00
#
_symmetry.space_group_name_H-M   'P 1'
#
loop_
_entity.id
_entity.type
_entity.pdbx_description
1 polymer ?
#
loop_
_entity_poly.entity_id
_entity_poly.type
_entity_poly.pdbx_seq_one_letter_code
_entity_poly.pdbx_strand_id
1 'polypeptide(L)'
;METGERTPTPKQLLRVGFSLAGSSLFLADGCDSFCFDSEGLFIHEKLRKKVGPKFRDAVVAVLLNLDQSSPNKNTVSLFLNGVRQSPPQPIPEHLCGKPLYPTLSFKNVSVDVNLGPSPRKALPFHCHMLAGAAAADVEASPCKALAKKPEVILPVGLPSQGFFDWVDEFVEKNPGYVELSDRKILEWAQKSGLWKPKGGGSLDKPEGNFGVPALDDGSVRRVLANISPALNRSYIIGELKGNLVAADRQATLGRFNPQDFSRKSVVVMGEPTQEYKSRVQSLILAEKKQKAEQEQKRKAQAEERKRMLELKRKKAEEAKKAKEAAQKKKEGKEENGDAKEEAEETAEDVKMEEPVQVELTEEEKALSYRTSTTPDISERELTKSFAKFSLPSKEEGFEAISFAWQAEADCAALLKKWILQKKLTQRAEDLQPGAGFKETWTKWQKTIQEWRRRQADYKEPSKRKALAAKKVETAKKAMEEEKKKLMEAGDEDAAKALEEKFAQDSAPVEVNFDDLDVFAVEDVMDLGNTMPLFAQFLYEDWALLNLRAELHLLLHNFKKDLDDADRPSFVEAHLGYYYQKYFKKSWNFNQYGLAKFADLLDILKDAISVDSTSNFLQAVQTEDVTLETFLKYTEDHRRERERRVDAGDETAKLKFSRP
;
A
#
# COMPACT_ATOMS: atom_id res chain seq x y z
N MET A 1 2.57 8.72 -33.27
CA MET A 1 1.10 8.62 -33.36
C MET A 1 0.59 8.43 -31.94
N GLU A 2 0.19 9.51 -31.30
CA GLU A 2 -0.52 9.45 -30.01
C GLU A 2 -1.88 8.79 -30.27
N THR A 3 -2.03 7.55 -29.85
CA THR A 3 -3.33 6.93 -29.69
C THR A 3 -4.00 7.60 -28.50
N GLY A 4 -4.60 8.77 -28.71
CA GLY A 4 -5.49 9.38 -27.73
C GLY A 4 -6.64 8.41 -27.48
N GLU A 5 -6.55 7.66 -26.38
CA GLU A 5 -7.65 6.85 -25.90
C GLU A 5 -8.84 7.79 -25.67
N ARG A 6 -9.82 7.74 -26.57
CA ARG A 6 -11.08 8.45 -26.41
C ARG A 6 -11.69 8.04 -25.09
N THR A 7 -11.86 9.00 -24.18
CA THR A 7 -12.64 8.85 -22.95
C THR A 7 -13.99 8.18 -23.29
N PRO A 8 -14.36 7.04 -22.69
CA PRO A 8 -15.61 6.37 -23.01
C PRO A 8 -16.78 7.33 -22.76
N THR A 9 -17.54 7.63 -23.81
CA THR A 9 -18.70 8.53 -23.66
C THR A 9 -19.74 7.81 -22.79
N PRO A 10 -20.20 8.41 -21.66
CA PRO A 10 -21.13 7.73 -20.77
C PRO A 10 -22.42 7.34 -21.50
N LYS A 11 -22.69 6.03 -21.56
CA LYS A 11 -23.87 5.50 -22.25
C LYS A 11 -25.15 6.07 -21.63
N GLN A 12 -25.98 6.72 -22.45
CA GLN A 12 -27.35 7.09 -22.09
C GLN A 12 -28.16 5.81 -21.88
N LEU A 13 -28.67 5.62 -20.66
CA LEU A 13 -29.38 4.41 -20.29
C LEU A 13 -30.56 4.75 -19.38
N LEU A 14 -31.74 4.23 -19.74
CA LEU A 14 -32.91 4.17 -18.86
C LEU A 14 -33.25 2.71 -18.65
N ARG A 15 -33.49 2.31 -17.40
CA ARG A 15 -34.19 1.06 -17.05
C ARG A 15 -35.45 1.41 -16.30
N VAL A 16 -36.54 0.76 -16.67
CA VAL A 16 -37.86 0.93 -16.08
C VAL A 16 -38.48 -0.44 -15.84
N GLY A 17 -39.00 -0.67 -14.65
CA GLY A 17 -39.50 -1.98 -14.26
C GLY A 17 -40.04 -1.99 -12.85
N PHE A 18 -39.95 -3.16 -12.23
CA PHE A 18 -40.49 -3.40 -10.89
C PHE A 18 -39.47 -4.12 -10.02
N SER A 19 -39.58 -3.90 -8.71
CA SER A 19 -38.74 -4.52 -7.71
C SER A 19 -39.51 -4.79 -6.41
N LEU A 20 -38.98 -5.65 -5.54
CA LEU A 20 -39.50 -5.84 -4.19
C LEU A 20 -39.03 -4.72 -3.24
N ALA A 21 -39.76 -4.51 -2.15
CA ALA A 21 -39.29 -3.66 -1.06
C ALA A 21 -37.95 -4.16 -0.50
N GLY A 22 -36.99 -3.25 -0.26
CA GLY A 22 -35.66 -3.60 0.26
C GLY A 22 -34.71 -4.21 -0.77
N SER A 23 -35.13 -4.37 -2.03
CA SER A 23 -34.26 -4.81 -3.12
C SER A 23 -33.23 -3.75 -3.52
N SER A 24 -32.27 -4.12 -4.38
CA SER A 24 -31.26 -3.19 -4.89
C SER A 24 -31.90 -2.01 -5.62
N LEU A 25 -31.39 -0.81 -5.38
CA LEU A 25 -31.78 0.40 -6.12
C LEU A 25 -31.37 0.34 -7.60
N PHE A 26 -30.49 -0.61 -7.97
CA PHE A 26 -30.13 -0.86 -9.35
C PHE A 26 -31.00 -1.97 -9.93
N LEU A 27 -31.88 -1.62 -10.88
CA LEU A 27 -32.62 -2.62 -11.65
C LEU A 27 -31.64 -3.57 -12.36
N ALA A 28 -31.94 -4.86 -12.31
CA ALA A 28 -31.08 -5.98 -12.78
C ALA A 28 -29.86 -6.32 -11.89
N ASP A 29 -29.82 -5.80 -10.67
CA ASP A 29 -28.90 -6.23 -9.61
C ASP A 29 -29.64 -7.18 -8.65
N GLY A 30 -29.34 -8.48 -8.74
CA GLY A 30 -30.02 -9.54 -7.98
C GLY A 30 -31.25 -10.15 -8.66
N CYS A 31 -32.00 -10.94 -7.90
CA CYS A 31 -33.19 -11.67 -8.34
C CYS A 31 -34.50 -10.93 -8.03
N ASP A 32 -34.49 -9.90 -7.20
CA ASP A 32 -35.71 -9.25 -6.70
C ASP A 32 -36.23 -8.12 -7.60
N SER A 33 -35.76 -8.05 -8.85
CA SER A 33 -36.21 -7.05 -9.82
C SER A 33 -36.24 -7.59 -11.26
N PHE A 34 -37.03 -6.93 -12.09
CA PHE A 34 -37.04 -7.12 -13.54
C PHE A 34 -37.33 -5.78 -14.24
N CYS A 35 -36.76 -5.58 -15.42
CA CYS A 35 -36.92 -4.31 -16.13
C CYS A 35 -36.78 -4.41 -17.64
N PHE A 36 -37.30 -3.39 -18.33
CA PHE A 36 -36.91 -3.06 -19.69
C PHE A 36 -35.82 -1.98 -19.67
N ASP A 37 -34.85 -2.07 -20.56
CA ASP A 37 -33.87 -1.00 -20.80
C ASP A 37 -34.10 -0.25 -22.11
N SER A 38 -33.51 0.94 -22.24
CA SER A 38 -33.59 1.79 -23.44
C SER A 38 -32.96 1.19 -24.69
N GLU A 39 -32.25 0.07 -24.58
CA GLU A 39 -31.76 -0.71 -25.72
C GLU A 39 -32.78 -1.77 -26.16
N GLY A 40 -33.97 -1.84 -25.56
CA GLY A 40 -35.04 -2.77 -25.89
C GLY A 40 -34.82 -4.18 -25.34
N LEU A 41 -34.02 -4.30 -24.27
CA LEU A 41 -33.78 -5.56 -23.57
C LEU A 41 -34.73 -5.70 -22.39
N PHE A 42 -35.26 -6.89 -22.19
CA PHE A 42 -35.84 -7.32 -20.91
C PHE A 42 -34.76 -8.00 -20.09
N ILE A 43 -34.65 -7.64 -18.81
CA ILE A 43 -33.57 -8.06 -17.93
C ILE A 43 -34.11 -8.58 -16.61
N HIS A 44 -33.62 -9.77 -16.21
CA HIS A 44 -33.83 -10.40 -14.91
C HIS A 44 -32.63 -11.31 -14.57
N GLU A 45 -32.11 -11.27 -13.34
CA GLU A 45 -30.94 -12.08 -12.92
C GLU A 45 -29.73 -12.03 -13.88
N LYS A 46 -29.47 -10.83 -14.44
CA LYS A 46 -28.44 -10.58 -15.49
C LYS A 46 -28.72 -11.22 -16.85
N LEU A 47 -29.76 -12.05 -17.00
CA LEU A 47 -30.23 -12.55 -18.29
C LEU A 47 -30.80 -11.38 -19.08
N ARG A 48 -30.37 -11.24 -20.33
CA ARG A 48 -30.79 -10.15 -21.22
C ARG A 48 -31.44 -10.74 -22.46
N LYS A 49 -32.74 -10.46 -22.64
CA LYS A 49 -33.51 -10.90 -23.79
C LYS A 49 -33.89 -9.70 -24.64
N LYS A 50 -33.55 -9.71 -25.93
CA LYS A 50 -34.02 -8.68 -26.87
C LYS A 50 -35.50 -8.90 -27.14
N VAL A 51 -36.34 -7.94 -26.75
CA VAL A 51 -37.81 -8.07 -26.83
C VAL A 51 -38.48 -6.87 -27.50
N GLY A 52 -37.74 -5.78 -27.72
CA GLY A 52 -38.26 -4.58 -28.38
C GLY A 52 -37.16 -3.74 -29.04
N PRO A 53 -37.54 -2.64 -29.70
CA PRO A 53 -36.61 -1.71 -30.32
C PRO A 53 -35.87 -0.88 -29.26
N LYS A 54 -34.75 -0.29 -29.69
CA LYS A 54 -34.08 0.77 -28.93
C LYS A 54 -34.96 2.02 -28.93
N PHE A 55 -34.98 2.78 -27.84
CA PHE A 55 -35.80 3.99 -27.73
C PHE A 55 -35.07 5.16 -27.07
N ARG A 56 -35.42 6.36 -27.52
CA ARG A 56 -35.00 7.69 -27.02
C ARG A 56 -36.15 8.67 -27.28
N ASP A 57 -36.23 9.73 -26.49
CA ASP A 57 -37.19 10.83 -26.67
C ASP A 57 -38.64 10.36 -26.89
N ALA A 58 -39.06 9.35 -26.13
CA ALA A 58 -40.36 8.68 -26.29
C ALA A 58 -41.16 8.68 -24.98
N VAL A 59 -42.49 8.65 -25.11
CA VAL A 59 -43.37 8.35 -23.97
C VAL A 59 -43.33 6.86 -23.73
N VAL A 60 -42.70 6.44 -22.64
CA VAL A 60 -42.56 5.04 -22.23
C VAL A 60 -43.65 4.69 -21.23
N ALA A 61 -44.41 3.64 -21.50
CA ALA A 61 -45.33 3.04 -20.54
C ALA A 61 -44.96 1.58 -20.31
N VAL A 62 -44.90 1.17 -19.05
CA VAL A 62 -44.72 -0.22 -18.64
C VAL A 62 -46.03 -0.69 -18.04
N LEU A 63 -46.66 -1.67 -18.68
CA LEU A 63 -47.90 -2.29 -18.21
C LEU A 63 -47.54 -3.52 -17.37
N LEU A 64 -47.96 -3.52 -16.12
CA LEU A 64 -47.97 -4.69 -15.24
C LEU A 64 -49.37 -5.30 -15.26
N ASN A 65 -49.50 -6.55 -15.69
CA ASN A 65 -50.78 -7.23 -15.83
C ASN A 65 -50.91 -8.33 -14.77
N LEU A 66 -51.63 -8.04 -13.69
CA LEU A 66 -51.93 -8.97 -12.60
C LEU A 66 -53.39 -9.46 -12.62
N ASP A 67 -54.18 -9.03 -13.60
CA ASP A 67 -55.58 -9.40 -13.73
C ASP A 67 -55.70 -10.90 -14.04
N GLN A 68 -56.28 -11.65 -13.10
CA GLN A 68 -56.44 -13.10 -13.19
C GLN A 68 -57.38 -13.52 -14.33
N SER A 69 -58.26 -12.62 -14.78
CA SER A 69 -59.18 -12.86 -15.89
C SER A 69 -58.54 -12.68 -17.27
N SER A 70 -57.38 -12.02 -17.33
CA SER A 70 -56.70 -11.76 -18.60
C SER A 70 -55.94 -13.02 -19.11
N PRO A 71 -55.94 -13.29 -20.43
CA PRO A 71 -55.16 -14.38 -21.02
C PRO A 71 -53.65 -14.21 -20.85
N ASN A 72 -53.17 -12.98 -20.63
CA ASN A 72 -51.77 -12.65 -20.39
C ASN A 72 -51.51 -12.28 -18.91
N LYS A 73 -52.17 -12.94 -17.96
CA LYS A 73 -51.97 -12.71 -16.53
C LYS A 73 -50.51 -12.94 -16.11
N ASN A 74 -50.08 -12.25 -15.05
CA ASN A 74 -48.71 -12.28 -14.54
C ASN A 74 -47.65 -11.94 -15.59
N THR A 75 -47.91 -10.92 -16.40
CA THR A 75 -46.95 -10.45 -17.41
C THR A 75 -46.65 -8.96 -17.29
N VAL A 76 -45.54 -8.56 -17.89
CA VAL A 76 -45.14 -7.17 -18.05
C VAL A 76 -44.89 -6.85 -19.53
N SER A 77 -45.25 -5.65 -19.96
CA SER A 77 -45.15 -5.24 -21.37
C SER A 77 -44.66 -3.80 -21.53
N LEU A 78 -43.87 -3.56 -22.58
CA LEU A 78 -43.35 -2.25 -22.92
C LEU A 78 -44.20 -1.62 -24.03
N PHE A 79 -44.60 -0.36 -23.81
CA PHE A 79 -45.27 0.48 -24.79
C PHE A 79 -44.44 1.74 -25.03
N LEU A 80 -44.30 2.11 -26.30
CA LEU A 80 -43.68 3.37 -26.71
C LEU A 80 -44.71 4.18 -27.49
N ASN A 81 -44.92 5.42 -27.08
CA ASN A 81 -45.86 6.36 -27.70
C ASN A 81 -47.28 5.78 -27.88
N GLY A 82 -47.74 4.99 -26.90
CA GLY A 82 -49.06 4.35 -26.91
C GLY A 82 -49.12 3.00 -27.66
N VAL A 83 -48.06 2.59 -28.35
CA VAL A 83 -48.01 1.35 -29.13
C VAL A 83 -47.20 0.28 -28.39
N ARG A 84 -47.70 -0.97 -28.37
CA ARG A 84 -46.97 -2.10 -27.77
C ARG A 84 -45.71 -2.41 -28.57
N GLN A 85 -44.58 -2.55 -27.89
CA GLN A 85 -43.27 -2.76 -28.51
C GLN A 85 -42.56 -4.03 -28.02
N SER A 86 -43.11 -4.71 -27.02
CA SER A 86 -42.67 -6.05 -26.64
C SER A 86 -43.83 -7.03 -26.58
N PRO A 87 -43.59 -8.32 -26.89
CA PRO A 87 -44.52 -9.37 -26.48
C PRO A 87 -44.60 -9.38 -24.94
N PRO A 88 -45.72 -9.81 -24.34
CA PRO A 88 -45.83 -9.98 -22.89
C PRO A 88 -44.66 -10.83 -22.36
N GLN A 89 -43.92 -10.30 -21.38
CA GLN A 89 -42.87 -11.04 -20.70
C GLN A 89 -43.41 -11.57 -19.37
N PRO A 90 -43.19 -12.86 -19.04
CA PRO A 90 -43.63 -13.40 -17.77
C PRO A 90 -42.93 -12.69 -16.60
N ILE A 91 -43.67 -12.46 -15.52
CA ILE A 91 -43.08 -12.07 -14.24
C ILE A 91 -42.31 -13.28 -13.69
N PRO A 92 -41.09 -13.09 -13.14
CA PRO A 92 -40.38 -14.18 -12.48
C PRO A 92 -41.23 -14.86 -11.40
N GLU A 93 -41.23 -16.19 -11.37
CA GLU A 93 -42.18 -16.96 -10.56
C GLU A 93 -42.13 -16.61 -9.07
N HIS A 94 -40.93 -16.39 -8.51
CA HIS A 94 -40.77 -16.02 -7.10
C HIS A 94 -41.23 -14.60 -6.77
N LEU A 95 -41.56 -13.79 -7.77
CA LEU A 95 -42.08 -12.42 -7.62
C LEU A 95 -43.60 -12.36 -7.79
N CYS A 96 -44.22 -13.40 -8.35
CA CYS A 96 -45.67 -13.48 -8.47
C CYS A 96 -46.34 -13.46 -7.09
N GLY A 97 -47.40 -12.67 -6.95
CA GLY A 97 -48.17 -12.53 -5.70
C GLY A 97 -47.50 -11.67 -4.61
N LYS A 98 -46.29 -11.13 -4.85
CA LYS A 98 -45.63 -10.19 -3.95
C LYS A 98 -45.94 -8.74 -4.33
N PRO A 99 -45.92 -7.78 -3.39
CA PRO A 99 -46.00 -6.35 -3.71
C PRO A 99 -44.84 -5.92 -4.61
N LEU A 100 -45.16 -5.32 -5.76
CA LEU A 100 -44.20 -4.87 -6.77
C LEU A 100 -44.17 -3.34 -6.85
N TYR A 101 -42.98 -2.77 -6.72
CA TYR A 101 -42.77 -1.32 -6.68
C TYR A 101 -42.22 -0.82 -8.02
N PRO A 102 -42.89 0.14 -8.69
CA PRO A 102 -42.35 0.79 -9.88
C PRO A 102 -40.99 1.39 -9.56
N THR A 103 -39.98 0.97 -10.31
CA THR A 103 -38.59 1.37 -10.07
C THR A 103 -38.00 1.90 -11.37
N LEU A 104 -37.20 2.96 -11.27
CA LEU A 104 -36.48 3.54 -12.41
C LEU A 104 -35.01 3.71 -12.02
N SER A 105 -34.11 3.32 -12.92
CA SER A 105 -32.69 3.62 -12.79
C SER A 105 -32.20 4.19 -14.11
N PHE A 106 -31.57 5.35 -14.07
CA PHE A 106 -31.19 6.07 -15.29
C PHE A 106 -29.81 6.72 -15.16
N LYS A 107 -29.16 6.92 -16.32
CA LYS A 107 -27.82 7.46 -16.43
C LYS A 107 -27.72 8.34 -17.66
N ASN A 108 -27.20 9.55 -17.47
CA ASN A 108 -26.96 10.54 -18.53
C ASN A 108 -28.21 10.84 -19.39
N VAL A 109 -29.39 10.86 -18.76
CA VAL A 109 -30.68 11.17 -19.40
C VAL A 109 -31.56 11.95 -18.42
N SER A 110 -32.46 12.78 -18.94
CA SER A 110 -33.54 13.40 -18.17
C SER A 110 -34.78 12.52 -18.27
N VAL A 111 -35.40 12.22 -17.14
CA VAL A 111 -36.61 11.38 -17.07
C VAL A 111 -37.69 12.15 -16.36
N ASP A 112 -38.86 12.24 -16.99
CA ASP A 112 -40.06 12.84 -16.42
C ASP A 112 -41.08 11.73 -16.19
N VAL A 113 -41.52 11.58 -14.94
CA VAL A 113 -42.31 10.43 -14.47
C VAL A 113 -43.76 10.87 -14.28
N ASN A 114 -44.69 10.16 -14.92
CA ASN A 114 -46.12 10.33 -14.71
C ASN A 114 -46.70 9.07 -14.09
N LEU A 115 -47.20 9.17 -12.85
CA LEU A 115 -47.86 8.07 -12.14
C LEU A 115 -49.39 8.13 -12.23
N GLY A 116 -49.95 9.11 -12.95
CA GLY A 116 -51.38 9.18 -13.27
C GLY A 116 -52.06 10.45 -12.74
N PRO A 117 -53.42 10.50 -12.79
CA PRO A 117 -54.30 9.38 -13.15
C PRO A 117 -54.38 9.07 -14.65
N SER A 118 -54.06 10.04 -15.52
CA SER A 118 -54.19 9.89 -16.97
C SER A 118 -52.83 9.69 -17.66
N PRO A 119 -52.73 8.78 -18.66
CA PRO A 119 -51.48 8.56 -19.37
C PRO A 119 -51.21 9.72 -20.34
N ARG A 120 -49.92 10.04 -20.56
CA ARG A 120 -49.52 11.10 -21.52
C ARG A 120 -49.84 10.74 -22.97
N LYS A 121 -49.92 9.44 -23.26
CA LYS A 121 -50.37 8.89 -24.53
C LYS A 121 -51.35 7.78 -24.24
N ALA A 122 -52.49 7.82 -24.91
CA ALA A 122 -53.52 6.80 -24.78
C ALA A 122 -52.97 5.43 -25.19
N LEU A 123 -53.35 4.40 -24.44
CA LEU A 123 -53.12 3.00 -24.79
C LEU A 123 -54.34 2.49 -25.59
N PRO A 124 -54.20 1.41 -26.39
CA PRO A 124 -55.30 0.88 -27.21
C PRO A 124 -56.38 0.15 -26.38
N PHE A 125 -56.35 0.28 -25.06
CA PHE A 125 -57.28 -0.31 -24.09
C PHE A 125 -57.36 0.58 -22.85
N HIS A 126 -58.33 0.32 -21.99
CA HIS A 126 -58.45 0.97 -20.70
C HIS A 126 -57.62 0.22 -19.64
N CYS A 127 -56.82 0.94 -18.87
CA CYS A 127 -56.15 0.43 -17.69
C CYS A 127 -55.93 1.54 -16.66
N HIS A 128 -55.91 1.20 -15.38
CA HIS A 128 -55.64 2.15 -14.31
C HIS A 128 -54.14 2.46 -14.22
N MET A 129 -53.82 3.73 -13.98
CA MET A 129 -52.47 4.14 -13.55
C MET A 129 -52.35 4.08 -12.03
N LEU A 130 -51.13 4.14 -11.51
CA LEU A 130 -50.86 4.00 -10.07
C LEU A 130 -51.63 5.02 -9.20
N ALA A 131 -51.74 6.27 -9.63
CA ALA A 131 -52.49 7.31 -8.93
C ALA A 131 -54.01 7.05 -8.88
N GLY A 132 -54.51 6.16 -9.74
CA GLY A 132 -55.90 5.68 -9.74
C GLY A 132 -56.04 4.23 -9.26
N ALA A 133 -54.99 3.63 -8.68
CA ALA A 133 -55.06 2.29 -8.12
C ALA A 133 -55.97 2.26 -6.88
N ALA A 134 -56.67 1.14 -6.67
CA ALA A 134 -57.52 0.99 -5.50
C ALA A 134 -56.68 0.92 -4.22
N ALA A 135 -57.18 1.46 -3.11
CA ALA A 135 -56.48 1.44 -1.82
C ALA A 135 -56.17 0.02 -1.31
N ALA A 136 -56.93 -0.99 -1.74
CA ALA A 136 -56.67 -2.39 -1.42
C ALA A 136 -55.47 -3.00 -2.19
N ASP A 137 -55.05 -2.37 -3.29
CA ASP A 137 -54.02 -2.87 -4.19
C ASP A 137 -52.67 -2.15 -4.02
N VAL A 138 -52.60 -1.17 -3.12
CA VAL A 138 -51.39 -0.37 -2.86
C VAL A 138 -51.11 -0.27 -1.36
N GLU A 139 -49.83 -0.36 -1.00
CA GLU A 139 -49.36 -0.06 0.35
C GLU A 139 -48.63 1.29 0.34
N ALA A 140 -49.00 2.19 1.26
CA ALA A 140 -48.30 3.46 1.40
C ALA A 140 -46.88 3.22 1.94
N SER A 141 -45.87 3.61 1.15
CA SER A 141 -44.48 3.55 1.62
C SER A 141 -44.30 4.47 2.82
N PRO A 142 -43.83 3.97 3.97
CA PRO A 142 -43.56 4.82 5.12
C PRO A 142 -42.33 5.67 4.79
N CYS A 143 -42.54 6.90 4.30
CA CYS A 143 -41.53 7.95 4.35
C CYS A 143 -41.36 8.37 5.81
N LYS A 144 -40.85 7.45 6.64
CA LYS A 144 -40.56 7.72 8.05
C LYS A 144 -39.39 8.69 8.06
N ALA A 145 -39.63 9.89 8.57
CA ALA A 145 -38.55 10.67 9.17
C ALA A 145 -37.78 9.73 10.09
N LEU A 146 -36.44 9.71 10.01
CA LEU A 146 -35.64 8.96 10.97
C LEU A 146 -36.03 9.46 12.36
N ALA A 147 -36.72 8.63 13.13
CA ALA A 147 -37.21 8.97 14.47
C ALA A 147 -36.06 9.22 15.46
N LYS A 148 -34.82 8.92 15.06
CA LYS A 148 -33.60 9.04 15.86
C LYS A 148 -32.58 9.87 15.09
N LYS A 149 -31.84 10.68 15.85
CA LYS A 149 -30.65 11.40 15.39
C LYS A 149 -29.70 10.42 14.68
N PRO A 150 -29.31 10.67 13.42
CA PRO A 150 -28.41 9.78 12.68
C PRO A 150 -27.08 9.57 13.39
N GLU A 151 -26.41 8.48 13.05
CA GLU A 151 -25.12 8.13 13.62
C GLU A 151 -24.04 8.17 12.54
N VAL A 152 -22.84 8.63 12.90
CA VAL A 152 -21.64 8.46 12.09
C VAL A 152 -20.63 7.63 12.88
N ILE A 153 -20.25 6.49 12.32
CA ILE A 153 -19.37 5.52 12.96
C ILE A 153 -18.02 5.50 12.24
N LEU A 154 -16.93 5.71 12.99
CA LEU A 154 -15.56 5.52 12.52
C LEU A 154 -14.97 4.25 13.17
N PRO A 155 -15.00 3.10 12.49
CA PRO A 155 -14.39 1.88 13.00
C PRO A 155 -12.86 1.97 12.97
N VAL A 156 -12.18 1.43 13.99
CA VAL A 156 -10.72 1.45 14.10
C VAL A 156 -10.22 0.02 14.28
N GLY A 157 -9.45 -0.48 13.31
CA GLY A 157 -8.89 -1.84 13.33
C GLY A 157 -7.49 -1.86 12.73
N LEU A 158 -6.73 -2.93 12.96
CA LEU A 158 -5.40 -3.07 12.37
C LEU A 158 -5.45 -3.66 10.96
N PRO A 159 -4.48 -3.31 10.07
CA PRO A 159 -4.38 -3.92 8.76
C PRO A 159 -4.20 -5.43 8.85
N SER A 160 -4.90 -6.15 7.97
CA SER A 160 -4.91 -7.62 7.87
C SER A 160 -5.42 -8.33 9.13
N GLN A 161 -6.24 -7.65 9.94
CA GLN A 161 -6.89 -8.20 11.13
C GLN A 161 -8.42 -8.06 11.04
N GLY A 162 -8.99 -8.37 9.86
CA GLY A 162 -10.44 -8.52 9.69
C GLY A 162 -11.27 -7.23 9.64
N PHE A 163 -10.65 -6.05 9.51
CA PHE A 163 -11.35 -4.77 9.48
C PHE A 163 -12.49 -4.71 8.45
N PHE A 164 -12.20 -5.02 7.19
CA PHE A 164 -13.19 -4.93 6.10
C PHE A 164 -14.32 -5.95 6.24
N ASP A 165 -13.99 -7.16 6.68
CA ASP A 165 -14.97 -8.22 6.95
C ASP A 165 -15.94 -7.84 8.06
N TRP A 166 -15.43 -7.16 9.09
CA TRP A 166 -16.25 -6.61 10.17
C TRP A 166 -17.14 -5.46 9.68
N VAL A 167 -16.64 -4.56 8.83
CA VAL A 167 -17.46 -3.49 8.22
C VAL A 167 -18.58 -4.10 7.37
N ASP A 168 -18.28 -5.13 6.58
CA ASP A 168 -19.27 -5.84 5.77
C ASP A 168 -20.34 -6.49 6.64
N GLU A 169 -19.95 -7.19 7.71
CA GLU A 169 -20.88 -7.75 8.69
C GLU A 169 -21.74 -6.68 9.38
N PHE A 170 -21.14 -5.55 9.75
CA PHE A 170 -21.85 -4.46 10.39
C PHE A 170 -22.96 -3.91 9.48
N VAL A 171 -22.66 -3.66 8.20
CA VAL A 171 -23.65 -3.15 7.24
C VAL A 171 -24.74 -4.18 6.96
N GLU A 172 -24.40 -5.47 6.87
CA GLU A 172 -25.37 -6.57 6.72
C GLU A 172 -26.34 -6.64 7.90
N LYS A 173 -25.83 -6.54 9.14
CA LYS A 173 -26.65 -6.56 10.37
C LYS A 173 -27.43 -5.26 10.59
N ASN A 174 -26.99 -4.15 9.98
CA ASN A 174 -27.55 -2.81 10.19
C ASN A 174 -27.88 -2.14 8.83
N PRO A 175 -28.91 -2.61 8.10
CA PRO A 175 -29.23 -2.13 6.75
C PRO A 175 -29.63 -0.64 6.67
N GLY A 176 -29.83 0.04 7.81
CA GLY A 176 -30.04 1.48 7.90
C GLY A 176 -28.77 2.33 7.80
N TYR A 177 -27.59 1.73 7.81
CA TYR A 177 -26.31 2.43 7.68
C TYR A 177 -25.79 2.38 6.24
N VAL A 178 -25.25 3.51 5.77
CA VAL A 178 -24.59 3.61 4.48
C VAL A 178 -23.09 3.63 4.71
N GLU A 179 -22.36 2.71 4.06
CA GLU A 179 -20.90 2.76 4.08
C GLU A 179 -20.37 3.85 3.13
N LEU A 180 -19.53 4.73 3.67
CA LEU A 180 -18.74 5.70 2.91
C LEU A 180 -17.30 5.22 2.87
N SER A 181 -16.87 4.72 1.71
CA SER A 181 -15.52 4.26 1.45
C SER A 181 -15.23 4.25 -0.04
N ASP A 182 -13.95 4.29 -0.43
CA ASP A 182 -13.54 4.19 -1.82
C ASP A 182 -14.04 2.88 -2.45
N ARG A 183 -13.96 1.75 -1.73
CA ARG A 183 -14.45 0.45 -2.23
C ARG A 183 -15.94 0.47 -2.59
N LYS A 184 -16.78 1.13 -1.79
CA LYS A 184 -18.23 1.26 -2.07
C LYS A 184 -18.53 2.22 -3.21
N ILE A 185 -17.73 3.28 -3.38
CA ILE A 185 -17.84 4.16 -4.55
C ILE A 185 -17.54 3.38 -5.83
N LEU A 186 -16.50 2.53 -5.83
CA LEU A 186 -16.18 1.71 -7.01
C LEU A 186 -17.23 0.62 -7.26
N GLU A 187 -17.76 -0.01 -6.20
CA GLU A 187 -18.88 -0.97 -6.31
C GLU A 187 -20.11 -0.30 -6.93
N TRP A 188 -20.47 0.90 -6.46
CA TRP A 188 -21.56 1.72 -7.00
C TRP A 188 -21.33 2.06 -8.48
N ALA A 189 -20.11 2.47 -8.84
CA ALA A 189 -19.72 2.73 -10.22
C ALA A 189 -19.90 1.49 -11.12
N GLN A 190 -19.47 0.31 -10.66
CA GLN A 190 -19.66 -0.96 -11.38
C GLN A 190 -21.13 -1.34 -11.52
N LYS A 191 -21.92 -1.25 -10.44
CA LYS A 191 -23.37 -1.52 -10.46
C LYS A 191 -24.12 -0.56 -11.40
N SER A 192 -23.62 0.66 -11.57
CA SER A 192 -24.12 1.62 -12.58
C SER A 192 -23.80 1.25 -14.04
N GLY A 193 -23.12 0.12 -14.27
CA GLY A 193 -22.75 -0.39 -15.58
C GLY A 193 -21.42 0.15 -16.12
N LEU A 194 -20.57 0.77 -15.29
CA LEU A 194 -19.20 1.07 -15.71
C LEU A 194 -18.35 -0.20 -15.69
N TRP A 195 -17.57 -0.39 -16.74
CA TRP A 195 -16.61 -1.48 -16.80
C TRP A 195 -15.37 -1.09 -16.00
N LYS A 196 -14.98 -1.96 -15.06
CA LYS A 196 -13.73 -1.81 -14.31
C LYS A 196 -12.69 -2.77 -14.92
N PRO A 197 -11.54 -2.31 -15.42
CA PRO A 197 -10.42 -3.19 -15.68
C PRO A 197 -9.95 -3.85 -14.38
N LYS A 198 -9.18 -4.94 -14.47
CA LYS A 198 -8.45 -5.43 -13.29
C LYS A 198 -7.51 -4.31 -12.83
N GLY A 199 -7.78 -3.73 -11.67
CA GLY A 199 -7.01 -2.63 -11.09
C GLY A 199 -6.14 -3.10 -9.93
N GLY A 200 -5.11 -2.32 -9.62
CA GLY A 200 -4.25 -2.53 -8.45
C GLY A 200 -4.81 -1.83 -7.21
N GLY A 201 -3.88 -1.46 -6.32
CA GLY A 201 -4.18 -0.74 -5.09
C GLY A 201 -4.37 -1.66 -3.88
N SER A 202 -5.13 -1.16 -2.91
CA SER A 202 -5.39 -1.82 -1.62
C SER A 202 -6.89 -1.93 -1.38
N LEU A 203 -7.32 -2.68 -0.37
CA LEU A 203 -8.75 -2.73 -0.02
C LEU A 203 -9.27 -1.38 0.50
N ASP A 204 -8.43 -0.60 1.19
CA ASP A 204 -8.76 0.74 1.70
C ASP A 204 -8.83 1.78 0.58
N LYS A 205 -7.84 1.74 -0.32
CA LYS A 205 -7.74 2.62 -1.49
C LYS A 205 -7.61 1.77 -2.76
N PRO A 206 -8.72 1.19 -3.24
CA PRO A 206 -8.72 0.42 -4.48
C PRO A 206 -8.63 1.34 -5.68
N GLU A 207 -7.96 0.89 -6.72
CA GLU A 207 -7.81 1.68 -7.94
C GLU A 207 -9.10 1.61 -8.78
N GLY A 208 -9.64 2.77 -9.13
CA GLY A 208 -10.77 2.94 -10.02
C GLY A 208 -10.25 3.48 -11.35
N ASN A 209 -9.86 2.61 -12.28
CA ASN A 209 -9.46 3.00 -13.63
C ASN A 209 -10.67 2.89 -14.57
N PHE A 210 -11.73 3.64 -14.28
CA PHE A 210 -12.97 3.59 -15.07
C PHE A 210 -12.88 4.38 -16.38
N GLY A 211 -11.82 5.18 -16.55
CA GLY A 211 -11.68 6.12 -17.66
C GLY A 211 -12.58 7.34 -17.48
N VAL A 212 -12.99 7.63 -16.24
CA VAL A 212 -13.84 8.77 -15.88
C VAL A 212 -13.04 9.64 -14.91
N PRO A 213 -12.50 10.79 -15.37
CA PRO A 213 -11.54 11.57 -14.57
C PRO A 213 -11.99 11.85 -13.13
N ALA A 214 -13.24 12.24 -12.93
CA ALA A 214 -13.77 12.56 -11.60
C ALA A 214 -13.94 11.35 -10.66
N LEU A 215 -14.07 10.14 -11.20
CA LEU A 215 -14.07 8.90 -10.40
C LEU A 215 -12.63 8.48 -10.10
N ASP A 216 -11.75 8.59 -11.10
CA ASP A 216 -10.39 8.06 -11.06
C ASP A 216 -9.45 8.97 -10.23
N ASP A 217 -9.71 10.28 -10.17
CA ASP A 217 -8.93 11.27 -9.39
C ASP A 217 -9.45 11.50 -7.94
N GLY A 218 -10.51 10.79 -7.54
CA GLY A 218 -11.12 10.91 -6.21
C GLY A 218 -12.00 12.16 -6.01
N SER A 219 -12.35 12.90 -7.06
CA SER A 219 -13.29 14.04 -6.98
C SER A 219 -14.66 13.62 -6.48
N VAL A 220 -15.20 12.49 -6.94
CA VAL A 220 -16.48 11.95 -6.46
C VAL A 220 -16.45 11.68 -4.96
N ARG A 221 -15.35 11.12 -4.43
CA ARG A 221 -15.17 10.92 -2.97
C ARG A 221 -15.26 12.24 -2.21
N ARG A 222 -14.59 13.29 -2.70
CA ARG A 222 -14.64 14.63 -2.08
C ARG A 222 -16.04 15.21 -2.08
N VAL A 223 -16.77 15.08 -3.20
CA VAL A 223 -18.16 15.54 -3.32
C VAL A 223 -19.07 14.78 -2.35
N LEU A 224 -18.99 13.44 -2.31
CA LEU A 224 -19.78 12.63 -1.39
C LEU A 224 -19.51 12.97 0.07
N ALA A 225 -18.25 13.21 0.43
CA ALA A 225 -17.88 13.62 1.78
C ALA A 225 -18.47 14.97 2.20
N ASN A 226 -18.69 15.89 1.25
CA ASN A 226 -19.29 17.20 1.51
C ASN A 226 -20.81 17.16 1.52
N ILE A 227 -21.44 16.26 0.76
CA ILE A 227 -22.91 16.14 0.68
C ILE A 227 -23.46 15.27 1.81
N SER A 228 -22.74 14.22 2.22
CA SER A 228 -23.23 13.24 3.21
C SER A 228 -23.70 13.88 4.53
N PRO A 229 -23.02 14.89 5.11
CA PRO A 229 -23.50 15.54 6.33
C PRO A 229 -24.82 16.31 6.18
N ALA A 230 -25.18 16.72 4.96
CA ALA A 230 -26.46 17.39 4.69
C ALA A 230 -27.63 16.40 4.52
N LEU A 231 -27.35 15.10 4.47
CA LEU A 231 -28.35 14.05 4.33
C LEU A 231 -28.65 13.43 5.69
N ASN A 232 -29.93 13.34 6.03
CA ASN A 232 -30.40 12.69 7.26
C ASN A 232 -30.29 11.16 7.12
N ARG A 233 -29.08 10.60 7.26
CA ARG A 233 -28.76 9.16 7.12
C ARG A 233 -27.66 8.75 8.09
N SER A 234 -27.72 7.52 8.57
CA SER A 234 -26.62 6.95 9.37
C SER A 234 -25.50 6.44 8.46
N TYR A 235 -24.25 6.64 8.87
CA TYR A 235 -23.06 6.34 8.09
C TYR A 235 -22.06 5.50 8.88
N ILE A 236 -21.37 4.62 8.17
CA ILE A 236 -20.12 4.00 8.62
C ILE A 236 -18.99 4.42 7.67
N ILE A 237 -17.93 5.03 8.20
CA ILE A 237 -16.80 5.52 7.41
C ILE A 237 -15.76 4.39 7.33
N GLY A 238 -15.82 3.59 6.26
CA GLY A 238 -14.98 2.41 6.08
C GLY A 238 -13.55 2.71 5.59
N GLU A 239 -12.90 3.74 6.13
CA GLU A 239 -11.52 4.12 5.78
C GLU A 239 -10.53 3.64 6.86
N LEU A 240 -9.84 2.52 6.60
CA LEU A 240 -8.94 1.87 7.54
C LEU A 240 -7.78 2.79 7.97
N LYS A 241 -7.00 3.31 7.01
CA LYS A 241 -5.85 4.18 7.34
C LYS A 241 -6.32 5.45 8.02
N GLY A 242 -7.35 6.09 7.48
CA GLY A 242 -7.90 7.35 7.99
C GLY A 242 -8.39 7.20 9.44
N ASN A 243 -9.05 6.09 9.75
CA ASN A 243 -9.56 5.85 11.10
C ASN A 243 -8.46 5.46 12.10
N LEU A 244 -7.28 5.02 11.68
CA LEU A 244 -6.15 4.77 12.58
C LEU A 244 -5.40 6.06 12.95
N VAL A 245 -5.55 7.15 12.20
CA VAL A 245 -4.81 8.41 12.42
C VAL A 245 -5.72 9.45 13.07
N ALA A 246 -5.37 9.92 14.28
CA ALA A 246 -6.18 10.88 15.05
C ALA A 246 -6.54 12.16 14.27
N ALA A 247 -5.56 12.74 13.56
CA ALA A 247 -5.80 13.94 12.75
C ALA A 247 -6.83 13.70 11.62
N ASP A 248 -6.80 12.52 10.99
CA ASP A 248 -7.72 12.16 9.90
C ASP A 248 -9.14 11.87 10.46
N ARG A 249 -9.23 11.26 11.66
CA ARG A 249 -10.51 11.10 12.39
C ARG A 249 -11.12 12.46 12.74
N GLN A 250 -10.34 13.38 13.32
CA GLN A 250 -10.80 14.73 13.65
C GLN A 250 -11.27 15.49 12.40
N ALA A 251 -10.52 15.41 11.29
CA ALA A 251 -10.92 16.02 10.02
C ALA A 251 -12.24 15.43 9.48
N THR A 252 -12.46 14.13 9.65
CA THR A 252 -13.71 13.47 9.25
C THR A 252 -14.87 13.89 10.15
N LEU A 253 -14.69 13.86 11.48
CA LEU A 253 -15.70 14.27 12.46
C LEU A 253 -16.10 15.74 12.29
N GLY A 254 -15.15 16.61 11.94
CA GLY A 254 -15.39 18.04 11.69
C GLY A 254 -16.45 18.31 10.62
N ARG A 255 -16.74 17.35 9.73
CA ARG A 255 -17.78 17.46 8.69
C ARG A 255 -19.18 17.18 9.22
N PHE A 256 -19.32 16.39 10.28
CA PHE A 256 -20.62 15.95 10.81
C PHE A 256 -20.93 16.72 12.09
N ASN A 257 -21.81 17.73 12.06
CA ASN A 257 -22.16 18.54 13.23
C ASN A 257 -22.66 17.66 14.41
N PRO A 258 -22.12 17.80 15.65
CA PRO A 258 -22.54 16.97 16.77
C PRO A 258 -23.98 17.24 17.23
N GLN A 259 -24.61 18.34 16.81
CA GLN A 259 -26.05 18.57 17.05
C GLN A 259 -26.93 17.72 16.12
N ASP A 260 -26.44 17.45 14.91
CA ASP A 260 -27.20 16.72 13.87
C ASP A 260 -26.86 15.22 13.86
N PHE A 261 -25.65 14.84 14.27
CA PHE A 261 -25.15 13.46 14.25
C PHE A 261 -24.61 13.00 15.60
N SER A 262 -24.89 11.75 15.95
CA SER A 262 -24.22 11.04 17.04
C SER A 262 -22.90 10.48 16.52
N ARG A 263 -21.79 11.00 17.03
CA ARG A 263 -20.45 10.64 16.56
C ARG A 263 -19.91 9.48 17.39
N LYS A 264 -19.67 8.34 16.77
CA LYS A 264 -19.22 7.13 17.48
C LYS A 264 -17.98 6.52 16.86
N SER A 265 -17.20 5.82 17.67
CA SER A 265 -16.11 4.97 17.19
C SER A 265 -16.25 3.56 17.74
N VAL A 266 -15.91 2.57 16.91
CA VAL A 266 -15.90 1.16 17.29
C VAL A 266 -14.52 0.58 17.04
N VAL A 267 -13.83 0.16 18.10
CA VAL A 267 -12.51 -0.46 18.00
C VAL A 267 -12.67 -1.97 17.80
N VAL A 268 -12.05 -2.47 16.74
CA VAL A 268 -12.09 -3.88 16.29
C VAL A 268 -10.64 -4.39 16.20
N MET A 269 -10.06 -4.69 17.36
CA MET A 269 -8.68 -5.15 17.49
C MET A 269 -8.56 -6.28 18.52
N GLY A 270 -7.61 -7.18 18.28
CA GLY A 270 -7.36 -8.32 19.16
C GLY A 270 -8.29 -9.48 18.90
N GLU A 271 -8.40 -10.40 19.86
CA GLU A 271 -9.10 -11.67 19.64
C GLU A 271 -10.60 -11.49 19.36
N PRO A 272 -11.10 -11.88 18.16
CA PRO A 272 -12.51 -11.72 17.82
C PRO A 272 -13.44 -12.63 18.63
N THR A 273 -14.73 -12.29 18.62
CA THR A 273 -15.78 -13.13 19.20
C THR A 273 -15.86 -14.49 18.48
N GLN A 274 -16.39 -15.51 19.16
CA GLN A 274 -16.59 -16.83 18.54
C GLN A 274 -17.54 -16.77 17.34
N GLU A 275 -18.59 -15.93 17.42
CA GLU A 275 -19.50 -15.69 16.29
C GLU A 275 -18.75 -15.18 15.06
N TYR A 276 -17.84 -14.20 15.25
CA TYR A 276 -17.02 -13.67 14.17
C TYR A 276 -16.10 -14.74 13.57
N LYS A 277 -15.46 -15.57 14.40
CA LYS A 277 -14.60 -16.67 13.91
C LYS A 277 -15.38 -17.70 13.09
N SER A 278 -16.60 -18.06 13.51
CA SER A 278 -17.47 -18.95 12.73
C SER A 278 -17.87 -18.33 11.38
N ARG A 279 -18.09 -17.01 11.35
CA ARG A 279 -18.33 -16.27 10.11
C ARG A 279 -17.09 -16.31 9.20
N VAL A 280 -15.89 -16.07 9.73
CA VAL A 280 -14.62 -16.17 8.99
C VAL A 280 -14.47 -17.57 8.37
N GLN A 281 -14.70 -18.63 9.13
CA GLN A 281 -14.69 -20.01 8.60
C GLN A 281 -15.70 -20.20 7.46
N SER A 282 -16.92 -19.68 7.62
CA SER A 282 -17.97 -19.75 6.59
C SER A 282 -17.58 -19.00 5.31
N LEU A 283 -16.93 -17.85 5.44
CA LEU A 283 -16.45 -17.04 4.32
C LEU A 283 -15.28 -17.72 3.60
N ILE A 284 -14.31 -18.31 4.32
CA ILE A 284 -13.21 -19.09 3.73
C ILE A 284 -13.80 -20.28 2.95
N LEU A 285 -14.76 -20.99 3.53
CA LEU A 285 -15.43 -22.11 2.88
C LEU A 285 -16.14 -21.67 1.59
N ALA A 286 -16.85 -20.53 1.63
CA ALA A 286 -17.51 -19.97 0.45
C ALA A 286 -16.51 -19.56 -0.64
N GLU A 287 -15.38 -18.94 -0.30
CA GLU A 287 -14.33 -18.61 -1.26
C GLU A 287 -13.70 -19.85 -1.89
N LYS A 288 -13.46 -20.91 -1.09
CA LYS A 288 -12.91 -22.16 -1.61
C LYS A 288 -13.89 -22.85 -2.56
N LYS A 289 -15.18 -22.90 -2.21
CA LYS A 289 -16.24 -23.39 -3.10
C LYS A 289 -16.28 -22.59 -4.40
N GLN A 290 -16.29 -21.27 -4.31
CA GLN A 290 -16.31 -20.40 -5.49
C GLN A 290 -15.08 -20.59 -6.38
N LYS A 291 -13.87 -20.73 -5.80
CA LYS A 291 -12.64 -21.00 -6.56
C LYS A 291 -12.70 -22.37 -7.25
N ALA A 292 -13.19 -23.39 -6.56
CA ALA A 292 -13.36 -24.73 -7.13
C ALA A 292 -14.37 -24.73 -8.29
N GLU A 293 -15.52 -24.10 -8.12
CA GLU A 293 -16.54 -23.94 -9.16
C GLU A 293 -16.01 -23.13 -10.37
N GLN A 294 -15.26 -22.06 -10.13
CA GLN A 294 -14.64 -21.28 -11.21
C GLN A 294 -13.58 -22.10 -11.97
N GLU A 295 -12.79 -22.91 -11.28
CA GLU A 295 -11.81 -23.78 -11.92
C GLU A 295 -12.48 -24.87 -12.76
N GLN A 296 -13.53 -25.52 -12.23
CA GLN A 296 -14.34 -26.48 -12.98
C GLN A 296 -14.96 -25.82 -14.21
N LYS A 297 -15.61 -24.66 -14.05
CA LYS A 297 -16.19 -23.92 -15.18
C LYS A 297 -15.14 -23.56 -16.23
N ARG A 298 -13.93 -23.16 -15.81
CA ARG A 298 -12.82 -22.87 -16.72
C ARG A 298 -12.36 -24.12 -17.47
N LYS A 299 -12.28 -25.28 -16.81
CA LYS A 299 -11.94 -26.57 -17.43
C LYS A 299 -13.01 -26.98 -18.44
N ALA A 300 -14.29 -26.94 -18.05
CA ALA A 300 -15.42 -27.23 -18.93
C ALA A 300 -15.44 -26.33 -20.18
N GLN A 301 -15.28 -25.01 -20.00
CA GLN A 301 -15.21 -24.07 -21.13
C GLN A 301 -14.00 -24.31 -22.04
N ALA A 302 -12.84 -24.69 -21.48
CA ALA A 302 -11.66 -25.01 -22.28
C ALA A 302 -11.87 -26.29 -23.10
N GLU A 303 -12.53 -27.29 -22.53
CA GLU A 303 -12.89 -28.53 -23.23
C GLU A 303 -13.93 -28.30 -24.32
N GLU A 304 -15.00 -27.56 -24.03
CA GLU A 304 -16.01 -27.15 -25.01
C GLU A 304 -15.37 -26.38 -26.18
N ARG A 305 -14.48 -25.42 -25.88
CA ARG A 305 -13.74 -24.68 -26.91
C ARG A 305 -12.86 -25.60 -27.77
N LYS A 306 -12.23 -26.63 -27.18
CA LYS A 306 -11.44 -27.63 -27.90
C LYS A 306 -12.33 -28.48 -28.82
N ARG A 307 -13.48 -28.95 -28.34
CA ARG A 307 -14.48 -29.69 -29.14
C ARG A 307 -15.01 -28.85 -30.31
N MET A 308 -15.34 -27.58 -30.05
CA MET A 308 -15.80 -26.64 -31.09
C MET A 308 -14.74 -26.35 -32.16
N LEU A 309 -13.47 -26.25 -31.77
CA LEU A 309 -12.35 -26.09 -32.71
C LEU A 309 -12.14 -27.36 -33.55
N GLU A 310 -12.24 -28.55 -32.95
CA GLU A 310 -12.12 -29.81 -33.67
C GLU A 310 -13.27 -30.01 -34.67
N LEU A 311 -14.51 -29.71 -34.27
CA LEU A 311 -15.69 -29.74 -35.15
C LEU A 311 -15.51 -28.78 -36.34
N LYS A 312 -15.03 -27.55 -36.08
CA LYS A 312 -14.71 -26.59 -37.15
C LYS A 312 -13.60 -27.11 -38.07
N ARG A 313 -12.58 -27.79 -37.54
CA ARG A 313 -11.50 -28.38 -38.34
C ARG A 313 -12.01 -29.51 -39.23
N LYS A 314 -12.84 -30.42 -38.70
CA LYS A 314 -13.47 -31.51 -39.46
C LYS A 314 -14.36 -30.96 -40.58
N LYS A 315 -15.25 -30.01 -40.27
CA LYS A 315 -16.09 -29.33 -41.27
C LYS A 315 -15.27 -28.61 -42.36
N ALA A 316 -14.15 -27.99 -42.00
CA ALA A 316 -13.25 -27.35 -42.97
C ALA A 316 -12.53 -28.38 -43.87
N GLU A 317 -12.12 -29.52 -43.32
CA GLU A 317 -11.50 -30.61 -44.09
C GLU A 317 -12.50 -31.28 -45.04
N GLU A 318 -13.72 -31.55 -44.59
CA GLU A 318 -14.83 -32.07 -45.41
C GLU A 318 -15.21 -31.08 -46.51
N ALA A 319 -15.31 -29.78 -46.20
CA ALA A 319 -15.56 -28.76 -47.21
C ALA A 319 -14.42 -28.67 -48.25
N LYS A 320 -13.16 -28.91 -47.84
CA LYS A 320 -12.01 -28.96 -48.75
C LYS A 320 -12.07 -30.22 -49.64
N LYS A 321 -12.35 -31.39 -49.07
CA LYS A 321 -12.54 -32.65 -49.83
C LYS A 321 -13.73 -32.56 -50.80
N ALA A 322 -14.84 -31.93 -50.39
CA ALA A 322 -15.99 -31.70 -51.25
C ALA A 322 -15.65 -30.74 -52.40
N LYS A 323 -14.85 -29.69 -52.16
CA LYS A 323 -14.33 -28.81 -53.23
C LYS A 323 -13.39 -29.55 -54.18
N GLU A 324 -12.47 -30.36 -53.67
CA GLU A 324 -11.55 -31.17 -54.49
C GLU A 324 -12.29 -32.23 -55.31
N ALA A 325 -13.32 -32.87 -54.75
CA ALA A 325 -14.19 -33.82 -55.45
C ALA A 325 -15.06 -33.13 -56.51
N ALA A 326 -15.59 -31.93 -56.22
CA ALA A 326 -16.30 -31.11 -57.21
C ALA A 326 -15.37 -30.61 -58.33
N GLN A 327 -14.09 -30.38 -58.03
CA GLN A 327 -13.08 -30.01 -59.02
C GLN A 327 -12.70 -31.20 -59.90
N LYS A 328 -12.60 -32.41 -59.34
CA LYS A 328 -12.39 -33.66 -60.10
C LYS A 328 -13.63 -34.07 -60.93
N LYS A 329 -14.85 -33.78 -60.47
CA LYS A 329 -16.09 -33.96 -61.25
C LYS A 329 -16.25 -32.93 -62.38
N LYS A 330 -15.45 -31.85 -62.43
CA LYS A 330 -15.44 -30.89 -63.56
C LYS A 330 -14.56 -31.33 -64.75
N GLU A 331 -13.84 -32.45 -64.65
CA GLU A 331 -13.06 -33.05 -65.75
C GLU A 331 -13.70 -34.33 -66.35
N GLY A 332 -14.94 -34.68 -65.96
CA GLY A 332 -15.69 -35.80 -66.55
C GLY A 332 -17.19 -35.49 -66.62
N LYS A 333 -17.78 -35.65 -67.81
CA LYS A 333 -19.18 -35.33 -68.16
C LYS A 333 -20.24 -36.19 -67.45
N GLU A 334 -21.40 -35.55 -67.32
CA GLU A 334 -22.81 -36.03 -67.37
C GLU A 334 -23.57 -36.55 -66.12
N GLU A 335 -24.76 -35.93 -66.01
CA GLU A 335 -26.09 -36.33 -65.52
C GLU A 335 -26.42 -36.63 -64.03
N ASN A 336 -27.32 -35.76 -63.55
CA ASN A 336 -28.61 -36.00 -62.87
C ASN A 336 -28.67 -36.61 -61.46
N GLY A 337 -29.62 -36.11 -60.65
CA GLY A 337 -30.12 -36.80 -59.45
C GLY A 337 -30.24 -35.95 -58.18
N ASP A 338 -31.48 -35.60 -57.87
CA ASP A 338 -32.01 -35.03 -56.62
C ASP A 338 -31.76 -35.94 -55.40
N ALA A 339 -31.61 -35.36 -54.20
CA ALA A 339 -32.03 -35.93 -52.90
C ALA A 339 -31.56 -35.06 -51.72
N LYS A 340 -32.56 -34.48 -51.03
CA LYS A 340 -32.63 -34.28 -49.58
C LYS A 340 -32.02 -35.46 -48.80
N GLU A 341 -31.36 -35.19 -47.68
CA GLU A 341 -31.82 -35.68 -46.38
C GLU A 341 -31.04 -35.09 -45.20
N GLU A 342 -31.72 -35.16 -44.07
CA GLU A 342 -31.46 -34.57 -42.77
C GLU A 342 -30.21 -35.13 -42.08
N ALA A 343 -29.65 -34.32 -41.18
CA ALA A 343 -28.99 -34.83 -39.99
C ALA A 343 -29.42 -33.93 -38.82
N GLU A 344 -30.58 -34.27 -38.28
CA GLU A 344 -30.98 -33.91 -36.93
C GLU A 344 -30.24 -34.80 -35.93
N GLU A 345 -30.15 -34.30 -34.68
CA GLU A 345 -29.71 -34.98 -33.46
C GLU A 345 -28.20 -35.27 -33.30
N THR A 346 -27.58 -35.05 -32.14
CA THR A 346 -28.06 -34.91 -30.76
C THR A 346 -27.20 -33.86 -30.03
N ALA A 347 -27.84 -32.93 -29.32
CA ALA A 347 -27.18 -32.20 -28.26
C ALA A 347 -27.15 -33.12 -27.03
N GLU A 348 -26.02 -33.80 -26.81
CA GLU A 348 -25.82 -34.55 -25.57
C GLU A 348 -25.84 -33.59 -24.37
N ASP A 349 -26.70 -33.95 -23.41
CA ASP A 349 -26.82 -33.34 -22.09
C ASP A 349 -25.46 -33.05 -21.46
N VAL A 350 -25.23 -31.78 -21.13
CA VAL A 350 -24.16 -31.39 -20.22
C VAL A 350 -24.53 -31.96 -18.85
N LYS A 351 -23.93 -33.09 -18.48
CA LYS A 351 -23.91 -33.58 -17.11
C LYS A 351 -23.51 -32.41 -16.19
N MET A 352 -24.46 -31.95 -15.37
CA MET A 352 -24.15 -31.14 -14.21
C MET A 352 -23.27 -31.98 -13.29
N GLU A 353 -21.96 -31.70 -13.30
CA GLU A 353 -21.02 -32.29 -12.36
C GLU A 353 -21.46 -31.95 -10.93
N GLU A 354 -21.43 -32.95 -10.06
CA GLU A 354 -21.78 -32.86 -8.65
C GLU A 354 -20.99 -31.73 -7.96
N PRO A 355 -21.61 -31.01 -7.00
CA PRO A 355 -20.97 -29.90 -6.31
C PRO A 355 -19.69 -30.38 -5.61
N VAL A 356 -18.57 -29.67 -5.86
CA VAL A 356 -17.29 -29.95 -5.20
C VAL A 356 -17.45 -29.78 -3.70
N GLN A 357 -17.36 -30.88 -2.96
CA GLN A 357 -17.25 -30.85 -1.50
C GLN A 357 -15.84 -30.38 -1.14
N VAL A 358 -15.72 -29.12 -0.75
CA VAL A 358 -14.49 -28.56 -0.19
C VAL A 358 -14.64 -28.45 1.32
N GLU A 359 -13.65 -28.93 2.06
CA GLU A 359 -13.58 -28.81 3.52
C GLU A 359 -12.49 -27.81 3.93
N LEU A 360 -12.64 -27.30 5.17
CA LEU A 360 -11.63 -26.46 5.80
C LEU A 360 -10.56 -27.32 6.44
N THR A 361 -9.29 -26.96 6.23
CA THR A 361 -8.15 -27.57 6.95
C THR A 361 -8.14 -27.13 8.41
N GLU A 362 -7.40 -27.83 9.26
CA GLU A 362 -7.24 -27.44 10.68
C GLU A 362 -6.59 -26.06 10.82
N GLU A 363 -5.62 -25.74 9.95
CA GLU A 363 -4.97 -24.43 9.87
C GLU A 363 -5.99 -23.32 9.53
N GLU A 364 -6.87 -23.56 8.55
CA GLU A 364 -7.91 -22.59 8.17
C GLU A 364 -8.96 -22.40 9.26
N LYS A 365 -9.27 -23.45 10.04
CA LYS A 365 -10.18 -23.36 11.19
C LYS A 365 -9.58 -22.54 12.33
N ALA A 366 -8.24 -22.52 12.46
CA ALA A 366 -7.52 -21.76 13.47
C ALA A 366 -7.36 -20.27 13.12
N LEU A 367 -7.62 -19.86 11.88
CA LEU A 367 -7.53 -18.47 11.46
C LEU A 367 -8.63 -17.62 12.12
N SER A 368 -8.23 -16.56 12.80
CA SER A 368 -9.15 -15.53 13.31
C SER A 368 -9.56 -14.49 12.26
N TYR A 369 -8.81 -14.41 11.15
CA TYR A 369 -9.03 -13.46 10.06
C TYR A 369 -8.75 -14.14 8.72
N ARG A 370 -9.45 -13.71 7.66
CA ARG A 370 -9.15 -14.16 6.31
C ARG A 370 -7.84 -13.56 5.81
N THR A 371 -7.10 -14.35 5.04
CA THR A 371 -5.95 -13.86 4.28
C THR A 371 -6.40 -13.42 2.89
N SER A 372 -6.11 -12.17 2.53
CA SER A 372 -6.38 -11.62 1.19
C SER A 372 -5.10 -11.51 0.38
N THR A 373 -5.19 -11.75 -0.93
CA THR A 373 -4.09 -11.47 -1.87
C THR A 373 -3.90 -9.97 -2.09
N THR A 374 -4.95 -9.18 -1.91
CA THR A 374 -4.91 -7.72 -1.98
C THR A 374 -4.66 -7.18 -0.58
N PRO A 375 -3.60 -6.38 -0.37
CA PRO A 375 -3.31 -5.82 0.95
C PRO A 375 -4.38 -4.81 1.38
N ASP A 376 -4.62 -4.72 2.67
CA ASP A 376 -5.58 -3.76 3.23
C ASP A 376 -5.14 -2.31 3.01
N ILE A 377 -3.85 -2.04 3.21
CA ILE A 377 -3.17 -0.77 2.95
C ILE A 377 -1.93 -1.08 2.11
N SER A 378 -1.63 -0.25 1.10
CA SER A 378 -0.39 -0.40 0.34
C SER A 378 0.85 -0.26 1.24
N GLU A 379 1.92 -1.02 0.98
CA GLU A 379 3.15 -0.97 1.79
C GLU A 379 3.72 0.44 1.88
N ARG A 380 3.73 1.19 0.77
CA ARG A 380 4.17 2.60 0.73
C ARG A 380 3.38 3.48 1.69
N GLU A 381 2.06 3.32 1.76
CA GLU A 381 1.23 4.14 2.64
C GLU A 381 1.36 3.68 4.10
N LEU A 382 1.50 2.38 4.32
CA LEU A 382 1.74 1.81 5.65
C LEU A 382 3.03 2.40 6.25
N THR A 383 4.14 2.36 5.52
CA THR A 383 5.46 2.86 5.97
C THR A 383 5.44 4.34 6.35
N LYS A 384 4.62 5.15 5.69
CA LYS A 384 4.47 6.59 5.99
C LYS A 384 3.60 6.91 7.19
N SER A 385 2.68 6.02 7.55
CA SER A 385 1.58 6.34 8.45
C SER A 385 1.55 5.51 9.74
N PHE A 386 2.15 4.31 9.76
CA PHE A 386 2.01 3.38 10.88
C PHE A 386 2.45 3.96 12.23
N ALA A 387 3.47 4.82 12.25
CA ALA A 387 3.97 5.47 13.46
C ALA A 387 2.98 6.49 14.06
N LYS A 388 1.98 6.93 13.27
CA LYS A 388 0.92 7.86 13.67
C LYS A 388 -0.37 7.15 14.06
N PHE A 389 -0.39 5.81 14.02
CA PHE A 389 -1.58 5.04 14.36
C PHE A 389 -1.90 5.15 15.86
N SER A 390 -3.16 5.33 16.18
CA SER A 390 -3.66 5.60 17.53
C SER A 390 -5.08 5.07 17.69
N LEU A 391 -5.44 4.70 18.92
CA LEU A 391 -6.83 4.45 19.30
C LEU A 391 -7.61 5.78 19.36
N PRO A 392 -8.93 5.75 19.15
CA PRO A 392 -9.78 6.92 19.30
C PRO A 392 -9.83 7.38 20.75
N SER A 393 -9.97 8.69 20.94
CA SER A 393 -10.04 9.34 22.25
C SER A 393 -11.23 10.31 22.32
N LYS A 394 -11.79 10.56 23.51
CA LYS A 394 -12.99 11.42 23.65
C LYS A 394 -12.70 12.88 23.28
N GLU A 395 -11.45 13.29 23.42
CA GLU A 395 -10.91 14.60 23.07
C GLU A 395 -11.06 14.91 21.58
N GLU A 396 -11.22 13.90 20.72
CA GLU A 396 -11.48 14.05 19.30
C GLU A 396 -12.93 14.44 18.97
N GLY A 397 -13.83 14.42 19.97
CA GLY A 397 -15.24 14.80 19.82
C GLY A 397 -16.18 13.64 19.53
N PHE A 398 -15.82 12.42 19.95
CA PHE A 398 -16.72 11.25 19.95
C PHE A 398 -17.69 11.32 21.13
N GLU A 399 -18.96 11.04 20.86
CA GLU A 399 -20.00 10.86 21.88
C GLU A 399 -19.84 9.50 22.60
N ALA A 400 -19.49 8.46 21.85
CA ALA A 400 -19.24 7.13 22.38
C ALA A 400 -18.08 6.42 21.66
N ILE A 401 -17.27 5.71 22.44
CA ILE A 401 -16.22 4.81 21.96
C ILE A 401 -16.51 3.44 22.55
N SER A 402 -16.63 2.43 21.70
CA SER A 402 -16.89 1.05 22.11
C SER A 402 -15.83 0.12 21.56
N PHE A 403 -15.55 -0.97 22.28
CA PHE A 403 -14.58 -1.98 21.86
C PHE A 403 -15.31 -3.30 21.59
N ALA A 404 -15.27 -3.76 20.35
CA ALA A 404 -16.11 -4.86 19.88
C ALA A 404 -15.56 -6.25 20.22
N TRP A 405 -14.25 -6.39 20.37
CA TRP A 405 -13.56 -7.68 20.51
C TRP A 405 -12.87 -7.83 21.86
N GLN A 406 -11.98 -6.91 22.21
CA GLN A 406 -11.25 -6.93 23.48
C GLN A 406 -11.41 -5.62 24.24
N ALA A 407 -10.97 -5.58 25.50
CA ALA A 407 -11.02 -4.37 26.30
C ALA A 407 -10.01 -3.32 25.80
N GLU A 408 -10.25 -2.06 26.17
CA GLU A 408 -9.42 -0.92 25.78
C GLU A 408 -7.93 -1.12 26.06
N ALA A 409 -7.59 -1.62 27.25
CA ALA A 409 -6.21 -1.88 27.67
C ALA A 409 -5.51 -2.90 26.76
N ASP A 410 -6.21 -3.96 26.36
CA ASP A 410 -5.67 -5.01 25.50
C ASP A 410 -5.46 -4.48 24.07
N CYS A 411 -6.42 -3.73 23.55
CA CYS A 411 -6.28 -3.07 22.24
C CYS A 411 -5.11 -2.08 22.23
N ALA A 412 -4.92 -1.30 23.31
CA ALA A 412 -3.82 -0.35 23.43
C ALA A 412 -2.45 -1.06 23.47
N ALA A 413 -2.34 -2.13 24.25
CA ALA A 413 -1.13 -2.94 24.32
C ALA A 413 -0.80 -3.60 22.98
N LEU A 414 -1.82 -4.14 22.30
CA LEU A 414 -1.70 -4.76 21.00
C LEU A 414 -1.27 -3.77 19.92
N LEU A 415 -1.89 -2.58 19.87
CA LEU A 415 -1.50 -1.53 18.93
C LEU A 415 -0.05 -1.07 19.18
N LYS A 416 0.34 -0.85 20.44
CA LYS A 416 1.71 -0.47 20.80
C LYS A 416 2.71 -1.54 20.34
N LYS A 417 2.45 -2.81 20.64
CA LYS A 417 3.29 -3.94 20.20
C LYS A 417 3.40 -3.99 18.67
N TRP A 418 2.29 -3.81 17.97
CA TRP A 418 2.26 -3.81 16.52
C TRP A 418 3.08 -2.65 15.93
N ILE A 419 2.93 -1.43 16.47
CA ILE A 419 3.73 -0.26 16.03
C ILE A 419 5.22 -0.50 16.27
N LEU A 420 5.60 -1.01 17.45
CA LEU A 420 7.00 -1.35 17.76
C LEU A 420 7.57 -2.37 16.78
N GLN A 421 6.82 -3.44 16.48
CA GLN A 421 7.23 -4.43 15.48
C GLN A 421 7.39 -3.80 14.09
N LYS A 422 6.50 -2.86 13.70
CA LYS A 422 6.67 -2.12 12.45
C LYS A 422 7.87 -1.18 12.48
N LYS A 423 8.17 -0.50 13.59
CA LYS A 423 9.39 0.32 13.75
C LYS A 423 10.67 -0.51 13.56
N LEU A 424 10.68 -1.77 14.01
CA LEU A 424 11.80 -2.70 13.82
C LEU A 424 11.99 -3.13 12.35
N THR A 425 10.88 -3.39 11.65
CA THR A 425 10.90 -3.97 10.30
C THR A 425 10.89 -2.96 9.16
N GLN A 426 10.36 -1.76 9.38
CA GLN A 426 10.15 -0.75 8.34
C GLN A 426 11.18 0.37 8.40
N ARG A 427 11.53 0.96 7.25
CA ARG A 427 12.47 2.09 7.17
C ARG A 427 11.78 3.40 7.56
N ALA A 428 12.54 4.31 8.16
CA ALA A 428 12.15 5.70 8.37
C ALA A 428 12.39 6.49 7.07
N GLU A 429 11.41 6.44 6.16
CA GLU A 429 11.55 7.04 4.83
C GLU A 429 11.58 8.57 4.86
N ASP A 430 10.94 9.20 5.85
CA ASP A 430 10.85 10.67 5.94
C ASP A 430 12.05 11.32 6.66
N LEU A 431 12.86 10.53 7.40
CA LEU A 431 14.04 11.00 8.16
C LEU A 431 14.98 11.85 7.30
N GLN A 432 15.43 13.02 7.74
CA GLN A 432 16.45 13.79 7.02
C GLN A 432 17.67 14.04 7.91
N PRO A 433 18.90 14.07 7.34
CA PRO A 433 20.08 14.45 8.10
C PRO A 433 19.95 15.88 8.64
N GLY A 434 20.04 16.02 9.95
CA GLY A 434 19.84 17.27 10.67
C GLY A 434 21.04 18.21 10.61
N ALA A 435 20.95 19.33 11.34
CA ALA A 435 22.03 20.30 11.42
C ALA A 435 23.27 19.73 12.14
N GLY A 436 23.07 18.94 13.21
CA GLY A 436 24.16 18.32 13.97
C GLY A 436 25.00 17.37 13.12
N PHE A 437 24.36 16.60 12.23
CA PHE A 437 25.09 15.75 11.28
C PHE A 437 25.95 16.58 10.33
N LYS A 438 25.39 17.64 9.72
CA LYS A 438 26.12 18.47 8.77
C LYS A 438 27.36 19.11 9.39
N GLU A 439 27.23 19.57 10.63
CA GLU A 439 28.34 20.17 11.38
C GLU A 439 29.44 19.13 11.68
N THR A 440 29.07 18.00 12.30
CA THR A 440 30.02 16.94 12.67
C THR A 440 30.67 16.30 11.45
N TRP A 441 29.92 16.11 10.36
CA TRP A 441 30.44 15.63 9.09
C TRP A 441 31.44 16.61 8.45
N THR A 442 31.12 17.91 8.44
CA THR A 442 32.03 18.94 7.93
C THR A 442 33.32 19.01 8.76
N LYS A 443 33.21 18.90 10.08
CA LYS A 443 34.36 18.82 10.99
C LYS A 443 35.24 17.63 10.64
N TRP A 444 34.65 16.44 10.51
CA TRP A 444 35.39 15.23 10.10
C TRP A 444 36.09 15.40 8.75
N GLN A 445 35.40 15.93 7.74
CA GLN A 445 35.97 16.16 6.41
C GLN A 445 37.19 17.10 6.45
N LYS A 446 37.17 18.14 7.28
CA LYS A 446 38.32 19.03 7.47
C LYS A 446 39.47 18.33 8.18
N THR A 447 39.19 17.64 9.28
CA THR A 447 40.19 16.90 10.06
C THR A 447 40.89 15.83 9.22
N ILE A 448 40.15 15.01 8.47
CA ILE A 448 40.77 13.97 7.63
C ILE A 448 41.59 14.56 6.47
N GLN A 449 41.18 15.70 5.91
CA GLN A 449 41.97 16.40 4.89
C GLN A 449 43.26 16.97 5.47
N GLU A 450 43.20 17.55 6.67
CA GLU A 450 44.36 18.04 7.40
C GLU A 450 45.36 16.91 7.70
N TRP A 451 44.89 15.78 8.20
CA TRP A 451 45.74 14.62 8.47
C TRP A 451 46.37 14.07 7.18
N ARG A 452 45.59 13.90 6.10
CA ARG A 452 46.15 13.46 4.80
C ARG A 452 47.22 14.43 4.27
N ARG A 453 46.97 15.73 4.35
CA ARG A 453 47.95 16.76 3.97
C ARG A 453 49.20 16.66 4.83
N ARG A 454 49.05 16.51 6.15
CA ARG A 454 50.17 16.35 7.09
C ARG A 454 51.03 15.12 6.77
N GLN A 455 50.39 14.01 6.40
CA GLN A 455 51.09 12.80 5.97
C GLN A 455 51.87 13.05 4.66
N ALA A 456 51.24 13.70 3.68
CA ALA A 456 51.87 14.04 2.41
C ALA A 456 53.09 14.98 2.61
N ASP A 457 52.93 16.03 3.41
CA ASP A 457 53.99 16.97 3.74
C ASP A 457 55.15 16.30 4.51
N TYR A 458 54.87 15.29 5.34
CA TYR A 458 55.91 14.48 6.01
C TYR A 458 56.67 13.57 5.04
N LYS A 459 55.97 12.95 4.08
CA LYS A 459 56.57 12.07 3.06
C LYS A 459 57.47 12.86 2.09
N GLU A 460 57.27 14.16 1.96
CA GLU A 460 58.08 15.05 1.12
C GLU A 460 59.30 15.62 1.89
N PRO A 461 60.56 15.25 1.55
CA PRO A 461 61.72 15.61 2.36
C PRO A 461 61.97 17.13 2.51
N SER A 462 61.67 17.91 1.47
CA SER A 462 61.80 19.38 1.46
C SER A 462 60.86 20.03 2.48
N LYS A 463 59.58 19.64 2.48
CA LYS A 463 58.56 20.15 3.39
C LYS A 463 58.78 19.67 4.82
N ARG A 464 59.22 18.43 5.01
CA ARG A 464 59.60 17.91 6.33
C ARG A 464 60.73 18.75 6.96
N LYS A 465 61.80 19.02 6.19
CA LYS A 465 62.90 19.89 6.64
C LYS A 465 62.43 21.32 6.92
N ALA A 466 61.60 21.88 6.05
CA ALA A 466 61.06 23.23 6.22
C ALA A 466 60.15 23.34 7.46
N LEU A 467 59.32 22.33 7.73
CA LEU A 467 58.45 22.30 8.91
C LEU A 467 59.26 22.14 10.20
N ALA A 468 60.26 21.26 10.20
CA ALA A 468 61.16 21.09 11.34
C ALA A 468 61.93 22.41 11.64
N ALA A 469 62.49 23.05 10.61
CA ALA A 469 63.16 24.34 10.74
C ALA A 469 62.21 25.42 11.26
N LYS A 470 60.99 25.49 10.73
CA LYS A 470 59.97 26.44 11.19
C LYS A 470 59.57 26.20 12.65
N LYS A 471 59.40 24.93 13.07
CA LYS A 471 59.08 24.58 14.46
C LYS A 471 60.20 25.00 15.42
N VAL A 472 61.45 24.70 15.07
CA VAL A 472 62.63 25.14 15.85
C VAL A 472 62.71 26.67 15.92
N GLU A 473 62.47 27.38 14.81
CA GLU A 473 62.45 28.84 14.78
C GLU A 473 61.32 29.43 15.66
N THR A 474 60.10 28.89 15.59
CA THR A 474 58.99 29.34 16.43
C THR A 474 59.21 29.04 17.91
N ALA A 475 59.72 27.85 18.24
CA ALA A 475 60.02 27.46 19.61
C ALA A 475 61.17 28.31 20.18
N LYS A 476 62.18 28.64 19.35
CA LYS A 476 63.26 29.56 19.72
C LYS A 476 62.73 30.96 20.02
N LYS A 477 61.84 31.50 19.18
CA LYS A 477 61.21 32.82 19.39
C LYS A 477 60.35 32.85 20.66
N ALA A 478 59.55 31.81 20.90
CA ALA A 478 58.75 31.69 22.11
C ALA A 478 59.63 31.60 23.38
N MET A 479 60.69 30.79 23.32
CA MET A 479 61.67 30.68 24.40
C MET A 479 62.36 32.02 24.66
N GLU A 480 62.82 32.74 23.63
CA GLU A 480 63.47 34.05 23.79
C GLU A 480 62.54 35.10 24.44
N GLU A 481 61.25 35.08 24.10
CA GLU A 481 60.25 35.98 24.71
C GLU A 481 59.98 35.64 26.18
N GLU A 482 59.85 34.35 26.51
CA GLU A 482 59.62 33.89 27.88
C GLU A 482 60.87 34.06 28.75
N LYS A 483 62.06 33.80 28.20
CA LYS A 483 63.36 34.10 28.81
C LYS A 483 63.48 35.59 29.15
N LYS A 484 63.07 36.48 28.24
CA LYS A 484 63.06 37.93 28.48
C LYS A 484 62.13 38.30 29.64
N LYS A 485 60.92 37.71 29.73
CA LYS A 485 59.99 37.93 30.85
C LYS A 485 60.56 37.46 32.19
N LEU A 486 61.23 36.31 32.21
CA LEU A 486 61.88 35.77 33.41
C LEU A 486 63.07 36.64 33.86
N MET A 487 63.87 37.14 32.91
CA MET A 487 64.95 38.09 33.19
C MET A 487 64.43 39.44 33.72
N GLU A 488 63.33 39.98 33.18
CA GLU A 488 62.71 41.21 33.67
C GLU A 488 62.08 41.04 35.07
N ALA A 489 61.68 39.82 35.43
CA ALA A 489 61.20 39.46 36.77
C ALA A 489 62.33 39.17 37.77
N GLY A 490 63.61 39.19 37.34
CA GLY A 490 64.77 38.94 38.19
C GLY A 490 65.05 37.45 38.50
N ASP A 491 64.42 36.52 37.78
CA ASP A 491 64.58 35.07 37.97
C ASP A 491 65.57 34.50 36.92
N GLU A 492 66.86 34.75 37.13
CA GLU A 492 67.93 34.31 36.22
C GLU A 492 68.07 32.78 36.17
N ASP A 493 67.80 32.10 37.28
CA ASP A 493 67.88 30.63 37.37
C ASP A 493 66.79 29.97 36.51
N ALA A 494 65.55 30.47 36.55
CA ALA A 494 64.48 29.99 35.68
C ALA A 494 64.76 30.30 34.20
N ALA A 495 65.33 31.47 33.87
CA ALA A 495 65.68 31.83 32.50
C ALA A 495 66.77 30.90 31.91
N LYS A 496 67.74 30.51 32.74
CA LYS A 496 68.80 29.56 32.36
C LYS A 496 68.27 28.13 32.24
N ALA A 497 67.42 27.69 33.17
CA ALA A 497 66.75 26.39 33.11
C ALA A 497 65.85 26.27 31.85
N LEU A 498 65.19 27.35 31.44
CA LEU A 498 64.39 27.38 30.22
C LEU A 498 65.24 27.24 28.94
N GLU A 499 66.40 27.88 28.89
CA GLU A 499 67.35 27.78 27.77
C GLU A 499 67.98 26.39 27.67
N GLU A 500 68.38 25.81 28.81
CA GLU A 500 68.88 24.43 28.89
C GLU A 500 67.80 23.42 28.48
N LYS A 501 66.56 23.62 28.95
CA LYS A 501 65.42 22.79 28.55
C LYS A 501 65.11 22.92 27.06
N PHE A 502 65.17 24.12 26.47
CA PHE A 502 65.01 24.29 25.02
C PHE A 502 66.12 23.60 24.22
N ALA A 503 67.38 23.68 24.68
CA ALA A 503 68.49 22.97 24.04
C ALA A 503 68.31 21.43 24.11
N GLN A 504 67.71 20.93 25.19
CA GLN A 504 67.38 19.52 25.36
C GLN A 504 66.18 19.10 24.50
N ASP A 505 65.10 19.87 24.48
CA ASP A 505 63.87 19.59 23.74
C ASP A 505 64.04 19.76 22.21
N SER A 506 65.02 20.56 21.77
CA SER A 506 65.35 20.76 20.34
C SER A 506 66.36 19.76 19.79
N ALA A 507 66.92 18.88 20.64
CA ALA A 507 67.74 17.77 20.19
C ALA A 507 66.89 16.75 19.39
N PRO A 508 67.45 16.10 18.36
CA PRO A 508 66.71 15.10 17.58
C PRO A 508 66.30 13.93 18.48
N VAL A 509 64.98 13.77 18.67
CA VAL A 509 64.40 12.67 19.46
C VAL A 509 64.34 11.42 18.58
N GLU A 510 64.93 10.32 19.02
CA GLU A 510 64.75 9.03 18.36
C GLU A 510 63.38 8.47 18.74
N VAL A 511 62.42 8.57 17.81
CA VAL A 511 61.08 8.01 18.01
C VAL A 511 61.13 6.53 17.71
N ASN A 512 61.11 5.68 18.74
CA ASN A 512 60.87 4.24 18.57
C ASN A 512 59.38 4.03 18.22
N PHE A 513 59.10 4.05 16.93
CA PHE A 513 57.73 4.00 16.41
C PHE A 513 57.06 2.65 16.69
N ASP A 514 57.83 1.55 16.71
CA ASP A 514 57.31 0.17 16.76
C ASP A 514 56.83 -0.23 18.18
N ASP A 515 57.50 0.27 19.21
CA ASP A 515 57.18 0.01 20.63
C ASP A 515 56.31 1.10 21.29
N LEU A 516 55.85 2.08 20.52
CA LEU A 516 55.00 3.18 21.01
C LEU A 516 53.60 2.68 21.44
N ASP A 517 53.16 3.08 22.63
CA ASP A 517 51.75 2.95 23.04
C ASP A 517 50.90 4.02 22.33
N VAL A 518 50.13 3.57 21.34
CA VAL A 518 49.29 4.40 20.47
C VAL A 518 48.26 5.22 21.26
N PHE A 519 47.75 4.70 22.37
CA PHE A 519 46.70 5.36 23.14
C PHE A 519 47.25 6.45 24.07
N ALA A 520 48.50 6.30 24.53
CA ALA A 520 49.21 7.29 25.35
C ALA A 520 49.72 8.52 24.56
N VAL A 521 49.64 8.51 23.22
CA VAL A 521 50.04 9.64 22.39
C VAL A 521 49.15 10.86 22.64
N GLU A 522 49.75 11.98 23.05
CA GLU A 522 49.04 13.26 23.24
C GLU A 522 48.85 14.04 21.93
N ASP A 523 49.92 14.21 21.13
CA ASP A 523 49.85 14.88 19.82
C ASP A 523 50.00 13.87 18.67
N VAL A 524 48.88 13.47 18.06
CA VAL A 524 48.88 12.54 16.93
C VAL A 524 49.49 13.13 15.65
N MET A 525 49.72 14.45 15.61
CA MET A 525 50.30 15.18 14.47
C MET A 525 51.80 15.31 14.56
N ASP A 526 52.41 15.08 15.72
CA ASP A 526 53.86 15.07 15.91
C ASP A 526 54.30 14.25 17.14
N LEU A 527 54.80 13.05 16.87
CA LEU A 527 55.43 12.16 17.85
C LEU A 527 56.87 12.57 18.20
N GLY A 528 57.42 13.57 17.52
CA GLY A 528 58.84 13.92 17.51
C GLY A 528 59.40 13.98 16.09
N ASN A 529 60.34 14.90 15.84
CA ASN A 529 60.95 15.13 14.53
C ASN A 529 59.93 15.34 13.39
N THR A 530 58.76 15.94 13.67
CA THR A 530 57.67 16.13 12.72
C THR A 530 57.05 14.83 12.19
N MET A 531 57.20 13.70 12.87
CA MET A 531 56.58 12.43 12.48
C MET A 531 55.14 12.33 13.01
N PRO A 532 54.09 12.31 12.18
CA PRO A 532 52.73 12.06 12.65
C PRO A 532 52.51 10.56 12.96
N LEU A 533 51.55 10.25 13.85
CA LEU A 533 51.20 8.87 14.22
C LEU A 533 50.76 8.02 13.01
N PHE A 534 50.12 8.65 12.04
CA PHE A 534 49.62 8.04 10.81
C PHE A 534 50.65 8.12 9.65
N ALA A 535 51.94 8.32 9.94
CA ALA A 535 52.99 8.44 8.91
C ALA A 535 53.00 7.26 7.92
N GLN A 536 52.77 6.04 8.43
CA GLN A 536 52.80 4.79 7.67
C GLN A 536 51.45 4.38 7.06
N PHE A 537 50.37 5.16 7.24
CA PHE A 537 49.06 4.82 6.69
C PHE A 537 49.10 4.63 5.16
N LEU A 538 48.50 3.53 4.71
CA LEU A 538 48.20 3.25 3.32
C LEU A 538 46.75 3.61 2.98
N TYR A 539 46.35 3.37 1.74
CA TYR A 539 44.99 3.64 1.27
C TYR A 539 43.95 2.91 2.14
N GLU A 540 44.24 1.65 2.47
CA GLU A 540 43.37 0.76 3.22
C GLU A 540 43.15 1.26 4.65
N ASP A 541 44.19 1.80 5.30
CA ASP A 541 44.09 2.39 6.64
C ASP A 541 43.25 3.67 6.62
N TRP A 542 43.44 4.54 5.63
CA TRP A 542 42.61 5.73 5.45
C TRP A 542 41.14 5.39 5.18
N ALA A 543 40.88 4.31 4.44
CA ALA A 543 39.54 3.85 4.13
C ALA A 543 38.84 3.30 5.39
N LEU A 544 39.55 2.54 6.23
CA LEU A 544 39.03 2.02 7.49
C LEU A 544 38.80 3.13 8.53
N LEU A 545 39.73 4.08 8.66
CA LEU A 545 39.57 5.26 9.52
C LEU A 545 38.32 6.06 9.14
N ASN A 546 38.12 6.29 7.84
CA ASN A 546 36.94 7.00 7.35
C ASN A 546 35.65 6.22 7.63
N LEU A 547 35.67 4.89 7.46
CA LEU A 547 34.51 4.06 7.72
C LEU A 547 34.12 4.03 9.21
N ARG A 548 35.09 3.97 10.13
CA ARG A 548 34.86 4.08 11.59
C ARG A 548 34.09 5.35 11.93
N ALA A 549 34.61 6.49 11.46
CA ALA A 549 33.99 7.79 11.72
C ALA A 549 32.61 7.90 11.05
N GLU A 550 32.44 7.44 9.81
CA GLU A 550 31.16 7.48 9.10
C GLU A 550 30.08 6.66 9.82
N LEU A 551 30.37 5.43 10.24
CA LEU A 551 29.42 4.59 10.97
C LEU A 551 29.08 5.19 12.33
N HIS A 552 30.06 5.70 13.05
CA HIS A 552 29.86 6.37 14.32
C HIS A 552 28.95 7.61 14.18
N LEU A 553 29.26 8.49 13.24
CA LEU A 553 28.46 9.68 12.96
C LEU A 553 27.05 9.32 12.51
N LEU A 554 26.89 8.29 11.68
CA LEU A 554 25.59 7.83 11.21
C LEU A 554 24.70 7.38 12.36
N LEU A 555 25.18 6.51 13.24
CA LEU A 555 24.37 5.91 14.30
C LEU A 555 23.95 6.96 15.33
N HIS A 556 24.87 7.83 15.75
CA HIS A 556 24.55 8.89 16.72
C HIS A 556 23.64 9.97 16.15
N ASN A 557 23.89 10.42 14.91
CA ASN A 557 23.00 11.41 14.30
C ASN A 557 21.66 10.80 13.89
N PHE A 558 21.59 9.53 13.49
CA PHE A 558 20.32 8.85 13.26
C PHE A 558 19.41 8.91 14.48
N LYS A 559 19.95 8.58 15.65
CA LYS A 559 19.21 8.60 16.91
C LYS A 559 18.64 9.99 17.21
N LYS A 560 19.42 11.04 16.99
CA LYS A 560 19.02 12.44 17.22
C LYS A 560 18.03 12.96 16.18
N ASP A 561 18.30 12.70 14.91
CA ASP A 561 17.51 13.23 13.80
C ASP A 561 16.14 12.55 13.70
N LEU A 562 16.04 11.29 14.14
CA LEU A 562 14.76 10.58 14.20
C LEU A 562 13.95 10.93 15.45
N ASP A 563 14.62 11.22 16.56
CA ASP A 563 14.01 11.62 17.85
C ASP A 563 12.86 10.71 18.30
N ASP A 564 13.06 9.39 18.16
CA ASP A 564 12.09 8.36 18.54
C ASP A 564 12.73 7.39 19.54
N ALA A 565 12.31 7.47 20.80
CA ALA A 565 12.85 6.66 21.89
C ALA A 565 12.67 5.15 21.69
N ASP A 566 11.64 4.73 20.95
CA ASP A 566 11.40 3.32 20.63
C ASP A 566 12.22 2.85 19.42
N ARG A 567 12.85 3.78 18.70
CA ARG A 567 13.66 3.51 17.51
C ARG A 567 15.01 4.24 17.59
N PRO A 568 15.85 3.90 18.58
CA PRO A 568 17.15 4.54 18.77
C PRO A 568 18.15 4.24 17.65
N SER A 569 17.91 3.20 16.85
CA SER A 569 18.79 2.77 15.75
C SER A 569 18.01 1.94 14.70
N PHE A 570 18.72 1.18 13.87
CA PHE A 570 18.19 0.36 12.78
C PHE A 570 19.01 -0.93 12.57
N VAL A 571 18.42 -1.91 11.88
CA VAL A 571 19.05 -3.20 11.54
C VAL A 571 19.98 -3.09 10.32
N GLU A 572 20.90 -4.05 10.16
CA GLU A 572 21.86 -4.15 9.05
C GLU A 572 21.21 -3.94 7.66
N ALA A 573 20.06 -4.56 7.41
CA ALA A 573 19.35 -4.47 6.12
C ALA A 573 19.00 -3.02 5.71
N HIS A 574 18.97 -2.09 6.66
CA HIS A 574 18.68 -0.67 6.42
C HIS A 574 19.93 0.21 6.35
N LEU A 575 21.11 -0.32 6.66
CA LEU A 575 22.37 0.44 6.67
C LEU A 575 22.64 1.10 5.34
N GLY A 576 22.49 0.37 4.23
CA GLY A 576 22.72 0.96 2.91
C GLY A 576 21.81 2.13 2.57
N TYR A 577 20.55 2.06 2.99
CA TYR A 577 19.58 3.15 2.80
C TYR A 577 19.98 4.40 3.58
N TYR A 578 20.28 4.26 4.87
CA TYR A 578 20.64 5.40 5.70
C TYR A 578 22.02 5.96 5.38
N TYR A 579 22.99 5.10 5.08
CA TYR A 579 24.31 5.52 4.64
C TYR A 579 24.23 6.40 3.37
N GLN A 580 23.44 5.97 2.38
CA GLN A 580 23.17 6.80 1.19
C GLN A 580 22.43 8.09 1.53
N LYS A 581 21.49 8.06 2.49
CA LYS A 581 20.72 9.23 2.88
C LYS A 581 21.60 10.33 3.51
N TYR A 582 22.49 9.94 4.41
CA TYR A 582 23.39 10.83 5.15
C TYR A 582 24.58 11.27 4.31
N PHE A 583 25.31 10.34 3.69
CA PHE A 583 26.58 10.65 3.03
C PHE A 583 26.48 10.87 1.52
N LYS A 584 25.32 10.58 0.91
CA LYS A 584 25.13 10.55 -0.56
C LYS A 584 26.10 9.60 -1.28
N LYS A 585 26.53 8.54 -0.58
CA LYS A 585 27.42 7.49 -1.07
C LYS A 585 26.67 6.16 -1.13
N SER A 586 26.97 5.32 -2.11
CA SER A 586 26.49 3.94 -2.10
C SER A 586 27.19 3.16 -0.98
N TRP A 587 26.44 2.32 -0.30
CA TRP A 587 27.00 1.36 0.65
C TRP A 587 27.37 0.07 -0.09
N ASN A 588 28.63 -0.34 0.01
CA ASN A 588 29.12 -1.58 -0.57
C ASN A 588 30.34 -2.08 0.19
N PHE A 589 30.18 -3.09 1.05
CA PHE A 589 31.32 -3.61 1.81
C PHE A 589 32.27 -4.49 1.00
N ASN A 590 31.87 -4.93 -0.22
CA ASN A 590 32.78 -5.66 -1.13
C ASN A 590 34.01 -4.82 -1.50
N GLN A 591 33.91 -3.48 -1.45
CA GLN A 591 35.06 -2.60 -1.69
C GLN A 591 36.18 -2.78 -0.64
N TYR A 592 35.83 -3.24 0.56
CA TYR A 592 36.78 -3.57 1.63
C TYR A 592 37.24 -5.04 1.59
N GLY A 593 36.91 -5.78 0.51
CA GLY A 593 37.29 -7.19 0.36
C GLY A 593 36.52 -8.14 1.28
N LEU A 594 35.36 -7.71 1.80
CA LEU A 594 34.52 -8.46 2.74
C LEU A 594 33.39 -9.17 2.01
N ALA A 595 33.05 -10.39 2.43
CA ALA A 595 31.98 -11.18 1.82
C ALA A 595 30.66 -11.06 2.60
N LYS A 596 30.74 -10.82 3.92
CA LYS A 596 29.59 -10.71 4.82
C LYS A 596 29.76 -9.53 5.77
N PHE A 597 28.64 -9.07 6.33
CA PHE A 597 28.65 -8.01 7.34
C PHE A 597 29.35 -8.42 8.65
N ALA A 598 29.33 -9.70 9.02
CA ALA A 598 30.08 -10.21 10.17
C ALA A 598 31.59 -9.90 10.05
N ASP A 599 32.17 -10.08 8.86
CA ASP A 599 33.57 -9.77 8.59
C ASP A 599 33.88 -8.27 8.82
N LEU A 600 32.90 -7.38 8.62
CA LEU A 600 33.04 -5.96 8.90
C LEU A 600 33.07 -5.68 10.41
N LEU A 601 32.19 -6.35 11.17
CA LEU A 601 32.16 -6.22 12.63
C LEU A 601 33.48 -6.68 13.25
N ASP A 602 34.11 -7.73 12.69
CA ASP A 602 35.41 -8.22 13.18
C ASP A 602 36.53 -7.19 12.97
N ILE A 603 36.55 -6.51 11.81
CA ILE A 603 37.56 -5.50 11.49
C ILE A 603 37.32 -4.17 12.23
N LEU A 604 36.06 -3.85 12.52
CA LEU A 604 35.60 -2.60 13.13
C LEU A 604 34.95 -2.80 14.50
N LYS A 605 35.41 -3.80 15.26
CA LYS A 605 34.91 -4.12 16.62
C LYS A 605 34.94 -2.93 17.59
N ASP A 606 35.79 -1.95 17.31
CA ASP A 606 35.97 -0.73 18.09
C ASP A 606 34.96 0.38 17.74
N ALA A 607 34.24 0.26 16.62
CA ALA A 607 33.36 1.31 16.10
C ALA A 607 31.89 0.90 16.06
N ILE A 608 31.59 -0.35 15.66
CA ILE A 608 30.22 -0.81 15.46
C ILE A 608 30.01 -2.22 16.04
N SER A 609 28.84 -2.44 16.63
CA SER A 609 28.37 -3.74 17.11
C SER A 609 26.89 -3.96 16.78
N VAL A 610 26.39 -5.17 17.05
CA VAL A 610 24.97 -5.53 16.87
C VAL A 610 24.38 -5.93 18.22
N ASP A 611 23.25 -5.32 18.58
CA ASP A 611 22.51 -5.65 19.79
C ASP A 611 21.86 -7.03 19.68
N SER A 612 22.10 -7.90 20.67
CA SER A 612 21.60 -9.28 20.65
C SER A 612 20.09 -9.43 20.80
N THR A 613 19.40 -8.42 21.34
CA THR A 613 17.94 -8.49 21.58
C THR A 613 17.15 -7.86 20.43
N SER A 614 17.57 -6.68 19.98
CA SER A 614 16.87 -5.90 18.95
C SER A 614 17.44 -6.09 17.54
N ASN A 615 18.63 -6.69 17.39
CA ASN A 615 19.42 -6.72 16.15
C ASN A 615 19.76 -5.34 15.58
N PHE A 616 19.65 -4.29 16.39
CA PHE A 616 20.04 -2.95 15.98
C PHE A 616 21.55 -2.77 15.97
N LEU A 617 22.03 -1.96 15.03
CA LEU A 617 23.41 -1.51 15.00
C LEU A 617 23.66 -0.54 16.17
N GLN A 618 24.80 -0.68 16.83
CA GLN A 618 25.20 0.19 17.94
C GLN A 618 26.59 0.77 17.70
N ALA A 619 26.76 2.05 18.03
CA ALA A 619 28.08 2.65 18.08
C ALA A 619 28.76 2.21 19.37
N VAL A 620 29.98 1.69 19.26
CA VAL A 620 30.75 1.21 20.41
C VAL A 620 31.28 2.38 21.25
N GLN A 621 31.69 3.46 20.57
CA GLN A 621 32.18 4.68 21.22
C GLN A 621 31.03 5.62 21.58
N THR A 622 31.19 6.36 22.68
CA THR A 622 30.28 7.42 23.10
C THR A 622 30.28 8.58 22.12
N GLU A 623 29.20 9.34 22.09
CA GLU A 623 28.99 10.42 21.10
C GLU A 623 30.07 11.51 21.13
N ASP A 624 30.65 11.76 22.31
CA ASP A 624 31.65 12.78 22.58
C ASP A 624 33.10 12.32 22.31
N VAL A 625 33.28 11.10 21.78
CA VAL A 625 34.60 10.55 21.47
C VAL A 625 35.40 11.48 20.55
N THR A 626 36.69 11.65 20.86
CA THR A 626 37.56 12.48 20.03
C THR A 626 37.82 11.80 18.69
N LEU A 627 37.89 12.59 17.61
CA LEU A 627 38.18 12.05 16.27
C LEU A 627 39.53 11.30 16.23
N GLU A 628 40.49 11.75 17.02
CA GLU A 628 41.81 11.13 17.20
C GLU A 628 41.73 9.70 17.74
N THR A 629 40.69 9.39 18.52
CA THR A 629 40.48 8.02 19.04
C THR A 629 40.30 7.03 17.90
N PHE A 630 39.56 7.36 16.84
CA PHE A 630 39.42 6.49 15.66
C PHE A 630 40.74 6.33 14.91
N LEU A 631 41.58 7.37 14.90
CA LEU A 631 42.92 7.31 14.33
C LEU A 631 43.80 6.35 15.11
N LYS A 632 43.77 6.45 16.45
CA LYS A 632 44.50 5.55 17.36
C LYS A 632 44.08 4.09 17.17
N TYR A 633 42.77 3.79 17.15
CA TYR A 633 42.30 2.43 16.84
C TYR A 633 42.74 1.93 15.46
N THR A 634 42.75 2.80 14.45
CA THR A 634 43.18 2.41 13.11
C THR A 634 44.66 2.08 13.07
N GLU A 635 45.51 2.86 13.74
CA GLU A 635 46.95 2.61 13.83
C GLU A 635 47.26 1.36 14.66
N ASP A 636 46.59 1.17 15.80
CA ASP A 636 46.74 -0.03 16.62
C ASP A 636 46.38 -1.30 15.83
N HIS A 637 45.22 -1.30 15.17
CA HIS A 637 44.82 -2.43 14.33
C HIS A 637 45.74 -2.61 13.11
N ARG A 638 46.36 -1.54 12.58
CA ARG A 638 47.35 -1.64 11.50
C ARG A 638 48.60 -2.35 11.98
N ARG A 639 49.13 -1.97 13.15
CA ARG A 639 50.29 -2.61 13.78
C ARG A 639 50.02 -4.08 14.09
N GLU A 640 48.83 -4.39 14.63
CA GLU A 640 48.43 -5.78 14.88
C GLU A 640 48.40 -6.60 13.57
N ARG A 641 47.82 -6.05 12.50
CA ARG A 641 47.81 -6.71 11.17
C ARG A 641 49.23 -6.91 10.64
N GLU A 642 50.09 -5.91 10.71
CA GLU A 642 51.48 -5.99 10.25
C GLU A 642 52.26 -7.08 10.99
N ARG A 643 52.16 -7.12 12.33
CA ARG A 643 52.78 -8.20 13.14
C ARG A 643 52.29 -9.59 12.74
N ARG A 644 50.99 -9.75 12.44
CA ARG A 644 50.43 -11.02 11.95
C ARG A 644 50.98 -11.39 10.58
N VAL A 645 51.08 -10.43 9.67
CA VAL A 645 51.66 -10.63 8.33
C VAL A 645 53.13 -11.04 8.44
N ASP A 646 53.92 -10.37 9.28
CA ASP A 646 55.34 -10.68 9.51
C ASP A 646 55.54 -12.05 10.18
N ALA A 647 54.57 -12.48 10.99
CA ALA A 647 54.51 -13.83 11.55
C ALA A 647 54.04 -14.91 10.54
N GLY A 648 53.75 -14.54 9.29
CA GLY A 648 53.37 -15.45 8.20
C GLY A 648 51.86 -15.69 8.04
N ASP A 649 51.00 -14.96 8.76
CA ASP A 649 49.55 -15.03 8.60
C ASP A 649 49.08 -14.15 7.43
N GLU A 650 49.11 -14.73 6.24
CA GLU A 650 48.66 -14.10 4.99
C GLU A 650 47.17 -13.69 4.98
N THR A 651 46.36 -14.21 5.92
CA THR A 651 44.93 -13.83 6.03
C THR A 651 44.73 -12.42 6.59
N ALA A 652 45.75 -11.85 7.25
CA ALA A 652 45.70 -10.49 7.81
C ALA A 652 45.89 -9.37 6.75
N LYS A 653 46.26 -9.73 5.50
CA LYS A 653 46.44 -8.74 4.41
C LYS A 653 45.10 -8.21 3.91
N LEU A 654 44.92 -6.90 3.92
CA LEU A 654 43.74 -6.21 3.38
C LEU A 654 43.75 -6.25 1.84
N LYS A 655 42.60 -6.59 1.23
CA LYS A 655 42.44 -6.73 -0.23
C LYS A 655 41.35 -5.79 -0.75
N PHE A 656 41.56 -4.49 -0.59
CA PHE A 656 40.53 -3.50 -0.96
C PHE A 656 40.52 -3.26 -2.47
N SER A 657 39.32 -3.05 -3.01
CA SER A 657 39.16 -2.57 -4.38
C SER A 657 39.44 -1.06 -4.40
N ARG A 658 40.46 -0.64 -5.15
CA ARG A 658 40.79 0.79 -5.27
C ARG A 658 39.82 1.48 -6.25
N PRO A 659 39.37 2.72 -5.97
CA PRO A 659 38.45 3.46 -6.81
C PRO A 659 39.02 3.80 -8.19
#